data_AF-A0A7J7KDC6-F1
#
_entry.id   AF-A0A7J7KDC6-F1
#
_cell.length_a   1.000
_cell.length_b   1.000
_cell.length_c   1.000
_cell.angle_alpha   90.00
_cell.angle_beta   90.00
_cell.angle_gamma   90.00
#
_symmetry.space_group_name_H-M   'P 1'
#
loop_
_entity.id
_entity.type
_entity.pdbx_description
1 polymer ?
#
loop_
_entity_poly.entity_id
_entity_poly.type
_entity_poly.pdbx_seq_one_letter_code
_entity_poly.pdbx_strand_id
1 'polypeptide(L)'
;MKILFACAAVLLCLLLAPEQTQAKGKVVCYYTNWSGYRQGLGKFKPGDIDPTLCTHILYAFTLVENNKLKIHDDWLDVQTGYFNQVIDMKKVNPSVKVMVAIGGWNNGGGPFSIMAKTANSRRQFIDSVLAFLKQYKFDGLDLDWEYPGLRGGDPNTDKQNFNLLIQELQAAFRKFGNQQGIEKPLLSAAVGPAPNTANIAYDRRVVCSGNAVKDLDFVNLMQYDIHGAWDRSQTGFAAPLYSAPGESTPQNVIAATTKDWIDGGCARDKLILGIPMYGRGWKSSGTSVPSTANGGSNQGKYTLLAGMLSYYEICEKLSTGWQQSYSSEAAQAIAYGEGQLVTYDNERSVKAKVDYLKSQRLGGAMIWSLDFDDFTGQFCNRGKYPLLSTINKEMGRTLPTPQTTLPPTTLPPGCTQWWCPGSTKPTTTRRTTRPPRSTTMSPGSTQKPSRCRPVCKSSTRNKFLANPCDPAKYYVCDRGNLWEGTCEFVPSNRPETLLACVAVLLCLLLAPEQTQAKEKVVCYYTNWSGYRQGLAKFKPKDIDPTLCTHILYSFTLVRDNKLTIHDDWLDVQTGYFNQVIDMKKLIPSVKVMVAIGGWNNGGTPFSVMVKTANSRRQFIDSVLEFLKQYKFDGLDLDWEYPGLRGGDPDADKQNLNLLVQELQAAFKQFGDQQE
;
A
#
# COMPACT_ATOMS: atom_id res chain seq x y z
N MET A 1 55.10 34.01 20.47
CA MET A 1 54.45 33.98 19.13
C MET A 1 54.07 32.57 18.66
N LYS A 2 54.94 31.55 18.75
CA LYS A 2 54.63 30.17 18.28
C LYS A 2 53.49 29.46 19.04
N ILE A 3 53.31 29.74 20.33
CA ILE A 3 52.23 29.14 21.15
C ILE A 3 50.85 29.75 20.81
N LEU A 4 50.80 31.05 20.50
CA LEU A 4 49.56 31.73 20.07
C LEU A 4 49.07 31.21 18.71
N PHE A 5 49.98 30.89 17.78
CA PHE A 5 49.61 30.28 16.49
C PHE A 5 49.13 28.83 16.63
N ALA A 6 49.70 28.05 17.55
CA ALA A 6 49.23 26.69 17.83
C ALA A 6 47.84 26.68 18.48
N CYS A 7 47.59 27.56 19.45
CA CYS A 7 46.27 27.71 20.07
C CYS A 7 45.22 28.23 19.09
N ALA A 8 45.57 29.18 18.22
CA ALA A 8 44.67 29.67 17.18
C ALA A 8 44.33 28.59 16.13
N ALA A 9 45.29 27.74 15.74
CA ALA A 9 45.05 26.62 14.83
C ALA A 9 44.16 25.52 15.45
N VAL A 10 44.30 25.25 16.76
CA VAL A 10 43.43 24.30 17.48
C VAL A 10 42.01 24.88 17.66
N LEU A 11 41.88 26.17 17.98
CA LEU A 11 40.57 26.83 18.06
C LEU A 11 39.89 26.88 16.68
N LEU A 12 40.65 27.13 15.60
CA LEU A 12 40.12 27.15 14.25
C LEU A 12 39.72 25.74 13.77
N CYS A 13 40.45 24.67 14.17
CA CYS A 13 40.03 23.28 13.94
C CYS A 13 38.78 22.87 14.74
N LEU A 14 38.58 23.43 15.94
CA LEU A 14 37.36 23.20 16.74
C LEU A 14 36.15 23.99 16.20
N LEU A 15 36.37 25.16 15.59
CA LEU A 15 35.35 25.99 14.94
C LEU A 15 35.02 25.53 13.51
N LEU A 16 35.91 24.76 12.87
CA LEU A 16 35.72 24.14 11.55
C LEU A 16 35.34 22.65 11.63
N ALA A 17 35.25 22.07 12.83
CA ALA A 17 34.62 20.78 12.97
C ALA A 17 33.17 20.94 12.51
N PRO A 18 32.72 20.27 11.42
CA PRO A 18 31.30 20.27 11.12
C PRO A 18 30.62 19.78 12.38
N GLU A 19 29.65 20.55 12.85
CA GLU A 19 28.68 20.09 13.83
C GLU A 19 28.22 18.74 13.27
N GLN A 20 28.63 17.63 13.89
CA GLN A 20 28.19 16.32 13.43
C GLN A 20 26.71 16.30 13.77
N THR A 21 25.88 16.80 12.86
CA THR A 21 24.48 16.44 12.76
C THR A 21 24.52 14.94 12.65
N GLN A 22 24.35 14.26 13.78
CA GLN A 22 24.23 12.82 13.84
C GLN A 22 23.14 12.49 12.80
N ALA A 23 23.56 11.90 11.68
CA ALA A 23 22.62 11.54 10.62
C ALA A 23 21.54 10.70 11.31
N LYS A 24 20.31 11.20 11.34
CA LYS A 24 19.21 10.56 12.05
C LYS A 24 19.10 9.14 11.48
N GLY A 25 19.31 8.13 12.33
CA GLY A 25 19.42 6.73 11.92
C GLY A 25 18.22 6.28 11.11
N LYS A 26 18.43 5.30 10.22
CA LYS A 26 17.34 4.75 9.38
C LYS A 26 16.30 4.07 10.27
N VAL A 27 15.02 4.25 9.92
CA VAL A 27 13.94 3.33 10.32
C VAL A 27 13.43 2.63 9.07
N VAL A 28 13.68 1.33 8.99
CA VAL A 28 13.34 0.47 7.87
C VAL A 28 12.12 -0.35 8.25
N CYS A 29 11.01 -0.15 7.56
CA CYS A 29 9.72 -0.74 7.89
C CYS A 29 9.28 -1.73 6.81
N TYR A 30 9.13 -3.02 7.15
CA TYR A 30 8.51 -3.96 6.23
C TYR A 30 6.98 -3.82 6.25
N TYR A 31 6.41 -3.72 5.05
CA TYR A 31 4.98 -3.81 4.77
C TYR A 31 4.70 -5.16 4.12
N THR A 32 3.80 -5.96 4.68
CA THR A 32 3.44 -7.27 4.12
C THR A 32 2.15 -7.18 3.31
N ASN A 33 2.19 -7.53 2.02
CA ASN A 33 1.01 -7.40 1.17
C ASN A 33 -0.16 -8.31 1.61
N TRP A 34 0.14 -9.52 2.09
CA TRP A 34 -0.87 -10.49 2.55
C TRP A 34 -1.60 -10.07 3.83
N SER A 35 -1.09 -9.08 4.58
CA SER A 35 -1.84 -8.49 5.71
C SER A 35 -3.14 -7.83 5.26
N GLY A 36 -3.26 -7.50 3.96
CA GLY A 36 -4.48 -7.08 3.30
C GLY A 36 -5.60 -8.13 3.26
N TYR A 37 -5.30 -9.41 3.53
CA TYR A 37 -6.28 -10.50 3.62
C TYR A 37 -6.73 -10.82 5.05
N ARG A 38 -6.10 -10.25 6.08
CA ARG A 38 -6.57 -10.43 7.47
C ARG A 38 -7.98 -9.88 7.63
N GLN A 39 -8.71 -10.44 8.58
CA GLN A 39 -10.09 -10.10 8.85
C GLN A 39 -10.18 -9.13 10.04
N GLY A 40 -11.25 -8.34 10.08
CA GLY A 40 -11.53 -7.42 11.19
C GLY A 40 -10.41 -6.41 11.43
N LEU A 41 -10.15 -6.12 12.71
CA LEU A 41 -9.18 -5.11 13.14
C LEU A 41 -7.71 -5.46 12.85
N GLY A 42 -7.41 -6.72 12.49
CA GLY A 42 -6.07 -7.11 12.05
C GLY A 42 -5.79 -6.85 10.57
N LYS A 43 -6.79 -6.42 9.79
CA LYS A 43 -6.64 -6.10 8.36
C LYS A 43 -5.77 -4.86 8.20
N PHE A 44 -4.66 -5.00 7.49
CA PHE A 44 -3.70 -3.93 7.26
C PHE A 44 -3.54 -3.68 5.75
N LYS A 45 -3.63 -2.43 5.33
CA LYS A 45 -3.58 -1.99 3.92
C LYS A 45 -2.57 -0.85 3.75
N PRO A 46 -2.23 -0.45 2.52
CA PRO A 46 -1.33 0.69 2.30
C PRO A 46 -1.80 1.96 3.02
N GLY A 47 -3.10 2.23 3.03
CA GLY A 47 -3.68 3.41 3.70
C GLY A 47 -3.53 3.45 5.23
N ASP A 48 -3.16 2.34 5.87
CA ASP A 48 -2.89 2.31 7.31
C ASP A 48 -1.48 2.79 7.64
N ILE A 49 -0.55 2.76 6.67
CA ILE A 49 0.85 3.16 6.84
C ILE A 49 0.92 4.67 7.14
N ASP A 50 1.54 5.03 8.25
CA ASP A 50 2.02 6.40 8.48
C ASP A 50 3.43 6.55 7.89
N PRO A 51 3.59 7.26 6.75
CA PRO A 51 4.87 7.36 6.07
C PRO A 51 5.86 8.30 6.76
N THR A 52 5.45 9.00 7.83
CA THR A 52 6.34 9.88 8.61
C THR A 52 7.15 9.09 9.64
N LEU A 53 6.63 7.94 10.09
CA LEU A 53 7.29 7.07 11.08
C LEU A 53 8.48 6.29 10.50
N CYS A 54 8.50 6.09 9.18
CA CYS A 54 9.54 5.31 8.50
C CYS A 54 10.48 6.24 7.71
N THR A 55 11.73 5.82 7.52
CA THR A 55 12.62 6.42 6.51
C THR A 55 12.64 5.60 5.23
N HIS A 56 12.48 4.29 5.37
CA HIS A 56 12.44 3.33 4.28
C HIS A 56 11.22 2.42 4.51
N ILE A 57 10.40 2.24 3.49
CA ILE A 57 9.29 1.28 3.48
C ILE A 57 9.65 0.18 2.49
N LEU A 58 9.71 -1.07 2.94
CA LEU A 58 10.06 -2.23 2.13
C LEU A 58 8.79 -3.05 1.89
N TYR A 59 8.38 -3.14 0.62
CA TYR A 59 7.21 -3.89 0.20
C TYR A 59 7.55 -5.39 0.10
N ALA A 60 7.02 -6.19 1.04
CA ALA A 60 7.18 -7.63 1.10
C ALA A 60 5.95 -8.34 0.49
N PHE A 61 6.09 -9.21 -0.52
CA PHE A 61 7.30 -9.52 -1.27
C PHE A 61 7.00 -9.71 -2.75
N THR A 62 8.03 -9.51 -3.58
CA THR A 62 8.16 -10.17 -4.89
C THR A 62 8.94 -11.48 -4.74
N LEU A 63 8.92 -12.35 -5.75
CA LEU A 63 9.59 -13.66 -5.72
C LEU A 63 10.64 -13.79 -6.83
N VAL A 64 11.54 -14.77 -6.67
CA VAL A 64 12.41 -15.24 -7.76
C VAL A 64 11.77 -16.45 -8.43
N GLU A 65 11.51 -16.36 -9.74
CA GLU A 65 11.05 -17.48 -10.56
C GLU A 65 11.72 -17.42 -11.94
N ASN A 66 12.22 -18.55 -12.45
CA ASN A 66 12.85 -18.65 -13.78
C ASN A 66 13.93 -17.58 -14.03
N ASN A 67 14.81 -17.36 -13.04
CA ASN A 67 15.86 -16.33 -13.03
C ASN A 67 15.36 -14.89 -13.19
N LYS A 68 14.09 -14.61 -12.86
CA LYS A 68 13.51 -13.26 -12.95
C LYS A 68 12.78 -12.91 -11.66
N LEU A 69 12.62 -11.61 -11.44
CA LEU A 69 11.66 -11.09 -10.48
C LEU A 69 10.24 -11.41 -10.96
N LYS A 70 9.43 -11.96 -10.07
CA LYS A 70 8.01 -12.29 -10.25
C LYS A 70 7.15 -11.56 -9.22
N ILE A 71 6.03 -11.01 -9.67
CA ILE A 71 5.02 -10.46 -8.77
C ILE A 71 4.36 -11.61 -8.02
N HIS A 72 4.26 -11.51 -6.69
CA HIS A 72 3.74 -12.59 -5.86
C HIS A 72 2.21 -12.64 -5.90
N ASP A 73 1.56 -11.48 -5.77
CA ASP A 73 0.11 -11.37 -5.71
C ASP A 73 -0.37 -10.30 -6.70
N ASP A 74 -0.62 -10.69 -7.95
CA ASP A 74 -1.09 -9.77 -8.99
C ASP A 74 -2.39 -9.04 -8.60
N TRP A 75 -3.24 -9.64 -7.78
CA TRP A 75 -4.52 -9.06 -7.37
C TRP A 75 -4.33 -7.88 -6.44
N LEU A 76 -3.59 -8.03 -5.34
CA LEU A 76 -3.32 -6.93 -4.43
C LEU A 76 -2.31 -5.94 -5.01
N ASP A 77 -1.21 -6.47 -5.55
CA ASP A 77 -0.06 -5.68 -5.91
C ASP A 77 -0.35 -4.78 -7.13
N VAL A 78 -1.00 -5.34 -8.16
CA VAL A 78 -1.24 -4.67 -9.45
C VAL A 78 -2.70 -4.25 -9.62
N GLN A 79 -3.66 -5.16 -9.51
CA GLN A 79 -5.06 -4.88 -9.83
C GLN A 79 -5.70 -3.92 -8.82
N THR A 80 -5.47 -4.16 -7.53
CA THR A 80 -5.86 -3.26 -6.44
C THR A 80 -4.89 -2.07 -6.31
N GLY A 81 -3.70 -2.19 -6.91
CA GLY A 81 -2.72 -1.11 -7.01
C GLY A 81 -1.94 -0.84 -5.72
N TYR A 82 -1.72 -1.85 -4.86
CA TYR A 82 -0.97 -1.66 -3.62
C TYR A 82 0.45 -1.15 -3.85
N PHE A 83 1.13 -1.56 -4.94
CA PHE A 83 2.43 -0.99 -5.29
C PHE A 83 2.35 0.53 -5.42
N ASN A 84 1.40 1.03 -6.23
CA ASN A 84 1.23 2.46 -6.47
C ASN A 84 0.84 3.21 -5.19
N GLN A 85 -0.03 2.63 -4.36
CA GLN A 85 -0.46 3.26 -3.09
C GLN A 85 0.70 3.42 -2.10
N VAL A 86 1.57 2.41 -1.96
CA VAL A 86 2.75 2.51 -1.08
C VAL A 86 3.78 3.47 -1.67
N ILE A 87 3.96 3.51 -2.99
CA ILE A 87 4.86 4.47 -3.65
C ILE A 87 4.37 5.92 -3.49
N ASP A 88 3.06 6.12 -3.51
CA ASP A 88 2.40 7.41 -3.32
C ASP A 88 2.59 7.99 -1.92
N MET A 89 3.10 7.22 -0.96
CA MET A 89 3.52 7.71 0.35
C MET A 89 4.58 8.82 0.26
N LYS A 90 5.36 8.83 -0.82
CA LYS A 90 6.30 9.92 -1.14
C LYS A 90 5.62 11.27 -1.37
N LYS A 91 4.33 11.30 -1.69
CA LYS A 91 3.54 12.53 -1.79
C LYS A 91 3.28 13.16 -0.41
N VAL A 92 3.19 12.33 0.64
CA VAL A 92 2.96 12.77 2.03
C VAL A 92 4.29 13.09 2.72
N ASN A 93 5.28 12.21 2.54
CA ASN A 93 6.65 12.39 3.03
C ASN A 93 7.65 12.25 1.88
N PRO A 94 8.04 13.34 1.19
CA PRO A 94 8.98 13.28 0.07
C PRO A 94 10.37 12.72 0.40
N SER A 95 10.73 12.64 1.69
CA SER A 95 12.00 12.07 2.12
C SER A 95 12.00 10.55 2.27
N VAL A 96 10.82 9.91 2.32
CA VAL A 96 10.72 8.46 2.49
C VAL A 96 11.20 7.75 1.22
N LYS A 97 11.95 6.66 1.38
CA LYS A 97 12.34 5.76 0.29
C LYS A 97 11.42 4.54 0.31
N VAL A 98 10.84 4.19 -0.83
CA VAL A 98 9.95 3.03 -0.96
C VAL A 98 10.65 2.00 -1.83
N MET A 99 11.03 0.87 -1.24
CA MET A 99 11.78 -0.21 -1.88
C MET A 99 10.90 -1.46 -2.01
N VAL A 100 11.22 -2.32 -2.96
CA VAL A 100 10.60 -3.65 -3.06
C VAL A 100 11.54 -4.68 -2.45
N ALA A 101 11.02 -5.57 -1.61
CA ALA A 101 11.76 -6.72 -1.10
C ALA A 101 11.45 -7.95 -1.95
N ILE A 102 12.47 -8.77 -2.24
CA ILE A 102 12.33 -10.00 -3.00
C ILE A 102 12.75 -11.20 -2.16
N GLY A 103 11.91 -12.24 -2.16
CA GLY A 103 12.18 -13.50 -1.46
C GLY A 103 11.32 -13.70 -0.23
N GLY A 104 11.98 -13.74 0.93
CA GLY A 104 11.40 -14.08 2.22
C GLY A 104 11.26 -15.59 2.46
N TRP A 105 10.90 -15.93 3.69
CA TRP A 105 10.86 -17.31 4.18
C TRP A 105 10.21 -18.31 3.22
N ASN A 106 9.04 -17.98 2.65
CA ASN A 106 8.28 -18.90 1.78
C ASN A 106 8.89 -19.08 0.37
N ASN A 107 9.74 -18.16 -0.11
CA ASN A 107 10.43 -18.37 -1.39
C ASN A 107 11.52 -19.44 -1.27
N GLY A 108 12.10 -19.63 -0.08
CA GLY A 108 13.19 -20.59 0.14
C GLY A 108 14.54 -20.10 -0.40
N GLY A 109 15.58 -20.95 -0.25
CA GLY A 109 16.92 -20.65 -0.76
C GLY A 109 17.17 -21.16 -2.19
N GLY A 110 16.47 -22.22 -2.61
CA GLY A 110 16.69 -22.88 -3.90
C GLY A 110 16.52 -21.97 -5.14
N PRO A 111 15.41 -21.23 -5.29
CA PRO A 111 15.22 -20.35 -6.45
C PRO A 111 16.31 -19.28 -6.59
N PHE A 112 16.78 -18.72 -5.47
CA PHE A 112 17.90 -17.79 -5.47
C PHE A 112 19.22 -18.47 -5.85
N SER A 113 19.50 -19.66 -5.33
CA SER A 113 20.72 -20.41 -5.69
C SER A 113 20.81 -20.67 -7.19
N ILE A 114 19.69 -21.09 -7.81
CA ILE A 114 19.60 -21.29 -9.27
C ILE A 114 19.86 -19.97 -10.02
N MET A 115 19.20 -18.89 -9.60
CA MET A 115 19.34 -17.58 -10.23
C MET A 115 20.76 -17.02 -10.11
N ALA A 116 21.39 -17.16 -8.94
CA ALA A 116 22.70 -16.59 -8.65
C ALA A 116 23.86 -17.38 -9.30
N LYS A 117 23.62 -18.64 -9.68
CA LYS A 117 24.65 -19.62 -10.10
C LYS A 117 25.55 -19.18 -11.25
N THR A 118 25.01 -18.49 -12.26
CA THR A 118 25.78 -18.13 -13.47
C THR A 118 25.68 -16.64 -13.76
N ALA A 119 26.69 -16.08 -14.44
CA ALA A 119 26.64 -14.69 -14.90
C ALA A 119 25.45 -14.41 -15.83
N ASN A 120 25.01 -15.40 -16.61
CA ASN A 120 23.85 -15.25 -17.49
C ASN A 120 22.53 -15.22 -16.70
N SER A 121 22.34 -16.11 -15.73
CA SER A 121 21.15 -16.13 -14.89
C SER A 121 21.05 -14.89 -14.00
N ARG A 122 22.16 -14.42 -13.43
CA ARG A 122 22.21 -13.14 -12.71
C ARG A 122 21.85 -11.96 -13.59
N ARG A 123 22.37 -11.92 -14.83
CA ARG A 123 22.01 -10.87 -15.79
C ARG A 123 20.52 -10.85 -16.12
N GLN A 124 19.91 -12.02 -16.38
CA GLN A 124 18.47 -12.14 -16.61
C GLN A 124 17.66 -11.58 -15.44
N PHE A 125 18.11 -11.89 -14.22
CA PHE A 125 17.49 -11.40 -13.01
C PHE A 125 17.61 -9.88 -12.88
N ILE A 126 18.83 -9.35 -13.00
CA ILE A 126 19.12 -7.92 -12.92
C ILE A 126 18.29 -7.15 -13.96
N ASP A 127 18.22 -7.62 -15.21
CA ASP A 127 17.44 -6.97 -16.26
C ASP A 127 15.93 -6.93 -15.90
N SER A 128 15.41 -8.02 -15.30
CA SER A 128 14.02 -8.06 -14.84
C SER A 128 13.75 -7.10 -13.67
N VAL A 129 14.70 -6.98 -12.73
CA VAL A 129 14.63 -6.00 -11.62
C VAL A 129 14.61 -4.58 -12.18
N LEU A 130 15.50 -4.24 -13.11
CA LEU A 130 15.55 -2.90 -13.70
C LEU A 130 14.25 -2.56 -14.44
N ALA A 131 13.66 -3.53 -15.15
CA ALA A 131 12.36 -3.35 -15.80
C ALA A 131 11.26 -3.08 -14.77
N PHE A 132 11.24 -3.82 -13.66
CA PHE A 132 10.28 -3.65 -12.56
C PHE A 132 10.42 -2.28 -11.88
N LEU A 133 11.65 -1.89 -11.50
CA LEU A 133 11.93 -0.57 -10.90
C LEU A 133 11.51 0.57 -11.84
N LYS A 134 11.77 0.42 -13.15
CA LYS A 134 11.35 1.40 -14.15
C LYS A 134 9.83 1.50 -14.27
N GLN A 135 9.12 0.37 -14.20
CA GLN A 135 7.66 0.33 -14.32
C GLN A 135 6.98 0.96 -13.11
N TYR A 136 7.32 0.51 -11.91
CA TYR A 136 6.59 0.90 -10.70
C TYR A 136 7.21 2.08 -9.95
N LYS A 137 8.46 2.49 -10.24
CA LYS A 137 9.14 3.64 -9.59
C LYS A 137 9.47 3.44 -8.11
N PHE A 138 9.78 2.20 -7.73
CA PHE A 138 10.45 1.91 -6.45
C PHE A 138 11.85 2.52 -6.44
N ASP A 139 12.27 2.99 -5.26
CA ASP A 139 13.56 3.64 -5.02
C ASP A 139 14.71 2.65 -4.82
N GLY A 140 14.43 1.34 -4.81
CA GLY A 140 15.45 0.32 -4.62
C GLY A 140 14.91 -1.10 -4.47
N LEU A 141 15.83 -2.04 -4.25
CA LEU A 141 15.61 -3.46 -4.05
C LEU A 141 16.21 -3.90 -2.71
N ASP A 142 15.48 -4.71 -1.96
CA ASP A 142 15.98 -5.45 -0.80
C ASP A 142 16.01 -6.95 -1.12
N LEU A 143 17.16 -7.58 -0.95
CA LEU A 143 17.34 -9.03 -1.16
C LEU A 143 17.08 -9.78 0.15
N ASP A 144 15.99 -10.54 0.20
CA ASP A 144 15.66 -11.41 1.33
C ASP A 144 15.82 -12.89 0.92
N TRP A 145 17.07 -13.26 0.60
CA TRP A 145 17.44 -14.65 0.32
C TRP A 145 17.66 -15.38 1.64
N GLU A 146 16.75 -16.28 1.98
CA GLU A 146 16.79 -17.09 3.21
C GLU A 146 17.09 -18.58 2.95
N TYR A 147 18.35 -19.03 2.96
CA TYR A 147 19.60 -18.26 3.02
C TYR A 147 20.60 -18.80 1.98
N PRO A 148 21.58 -18.01 1.49
CA PRO A 148 22.64 -18.54 0.64
C PRO A 148 23.28 -19.79 1.24
N GLY A 149 23.25 -20.90 0.50
CA GLY A 149 23.81 -22.18 0.95
C GLY A 149 22.91 -23.03 1.87
N LEU A 150 21.68 -22.58 2.15
CA LEU A 150 20.72 -23.25 3.01
C LEU A 150 19.36 -23.36 2.31
N ARG A 151 18.45 -24.16 2.88
CA ARG A 151 17.03 -24.27 2.44
C ARG A 151 16.86 -24.50 0.93
N GLY A 152 17.65 -25.44 0.40
CA GLY A 152 17.70 -25.80 -1.02
C GLY A 152 18.79 -25.10 -1.83
N GLY A 153 19.63 -24.28 -1.20
CA GLY A 153 20.84 -23.69 -1.79
C GLY A 153 22.08 -24.58 -1.72
N ASP A 154 23.14 -24.18 -2.44
CA ASP A 154 24.45 -24.84 -2.48
C ASP A 154 25.44 -24.15 -1.53
N PRO A 155 25.82 -24.79 -0.40
CA PRO A 155 26.69 -24.18 0.61
C PRO A 155 28.11 -23.89 0.12
N ASN A 156 28.54 -24.49 -0.99
CA ASN A 156 29.89 -24.32 -1.52
C ASN A 156 30.01 -23.12 -2.46
N THR A 157 28.91 -22.71 -3.11
CA THR A 157 28.96 -21.71 -4.19
C THR A 157 28.10 -20.49 -3.92
N ASP A 158 27.00 -20.63 -3.17
CA ASP A 158 26.01 -19.55 -3.00
C ASP A 158 26.58 -18.31 -2.32
N LYS A 159 27.49 -18.46 -1.34
CA LYS A 159 28.17 -17.30 -0.71
C LYS A 159 28.89 -16.44 -1.74
N GLN A 160 29.66 -17.07 -2.63
CA GLN A 160 30.39 -16.35 -3.68
C GLN A 160 29.44 -15.80 -4.74
N ASN A 161 28.39 -16.55 -5.08
CA ASN A 161 27.38 -16.10 -6.05
C ASN A 161 26.57 -14.91 -5.53
N PHE A 162 26.30 -14.85 -4.22
CA PHE A 162 25.66 -13.71 -3.57
C PHE A 162 26.54 -12.44 -3.66
N ASN A 163 27.85 -12.58 -3.40
CA ASN A 163 28.82 -11.50 -3.59
C ASN A 163 28.81 -10.96 -5.02
N LEU A 164 28.85 -11.86 -6.02
CA LEU A 164 28.82 -11.48 -7.43
C LEU A 164 27.50 -10.78 -7.80
N LEU A 165 26.37 -11.30 -7.31
CA LEU A 165 25.05 -10.70 -7.52
C LEU A 165 24.98 -9.27 -6.98
N ILE A 166 25.46 -9.02 -5.76
CA ILE A 166 25.48 -7.67 -5.16
C ILE A 166 26.32 -6.71 -6.02
N GLN A 167 27.52 -7.13 -6.43
CA GLN A 167 28.42 -6.29 -7.22
C GLN A 167 27.82 -5.95 -8.60
N GLU A 168 27.20 -6.95 -9.25
CA GLU A 168 26.55 -6.78 -10.55
C GLU A 168 25.30 -5.89 -10.45
N LEU A 169 24.48 -6.06 -9.40
CA LEU A 169 23.33 -5.18 -9.11
C LEU A 169 23.77 -3.74 -8.84
N GLN A 170 24.79 -3.52 -8.00
CA GLN A 170 25.32 -2.17 -7.74
C GLN A 170 25.80 -1.48 -9.02
N ALA A 171 26.51 -2.20 -9.88
CA ALA A 171 26.95 -1.67 -11.17
C ALA A 171 25.76 -1.35 -12.10
N ALA A 172 24.78 -2.25 -12.17
CA ALA A 172 23.57 -2.06 -12.97
C ALA A 172 22.72 -0.88 -12.48
N PHE A 173 22.55 -0.72 -11.16
CA PHE A 173 21.78 0.36 -10.55
C PHE A 173 22.42 1.73 -10.80
N ARG A 174 23.75 1.86 -10.73
CA ARG A 174 24.45 3.10 -11.12
C ARG A 174 24.22 3.45 -12.57
N LYS A 175 24.36 2.47 -13.46
CA LYS A 175 24.11 2.66 -14.89
C LYS A 175 22.66 3.08 -15.14
N PHE A 176 21.71 2.41 -14.49
CA PHE A 176 20.29 2.71 -14.59
C PHE A 176 19.96 4.13 -14.12
N GLY A 177 20.42 4.53 -12.93
CA GLY A 177 20.22 5.89 -12.40
C GLY A 177 20.73 6.96 -13.36
N ASN A 178 21.96 6.80 -13.84
CA ASN A 178 22.56 7.72 -14.83
C ASN A 178 21.76 7.78 -16.14
N GLN A 179 21.29 6.64 -16.64
CA GLN A 179 20.50 6.57 -17.88
C GLN A 179 19.09 7.16 -17.75
N GLN A 180 18.49 7.03 -16.57
CA GLN A 180 17.15 7.56 -16.29
C GLN A 180 17.18 9.01 -15.79
N GLY A 181 18.36 9.56 -15.45
CA GLY A 181 18.49 10.89 -14.86
C GLY A 181 17.96 10.98 -13.43
N ILE A 182 18.08 9.89 -12.66
CA ILE A 182 17.61 9.80 -11.26
C ILE A 182 18.77 9.35 -10.35
N GLU A 183 18.58 9.47 -9.04
CA GLU A 183 19.49 8.86 -8.05
C GLU A 183 19.63 7.35 -8.30
N LYS A 184 20.82 6.81 -8.02
CA LYS A 184 21.06 5.36 -8.03
C LYS A 184 20.01 4.66 -7.15
N PRO A 185 19.26 3.68 -7.65
CA PRO A 185 18.40 2.88 -6.79
C PRO A 185 19.19 2.26 -5.62
N LEU A 186 18.56 2.18 -4.45
CA LEU A 186 19.15 1.59 -3.25
C LEU A 186 19.19 0.06 -3.36
N LEU A 187 20.23 -0.55 -2.80
CA LEU A 187 20.34 -2.00 -2.67
C LEU A 187 20.63 -2.36 -1.21
N SER A 188 19.71 -3.13 -0.60
CA SER A 188 19.87 -3.70 0.73
C SER A 188 19.68 -5.22 0.71
N ALA A 189 19.94 -5.86 1.84
CA ALA A 189 19.58 -7.25 2.06
C ALA A 189 19.14 -7.49 3.50
N ALA A 190 18.14 -8.35 3.68
CA ALA A 190 17.85 -9.00 4.95
C ALA A 190 18.72 -10.24 5.11
N VAL A 191 19.39 -10.36 6.25
CA VAL A 191 20.40 -11.41 6.48
C VAL A 191 20.17 -12.12 7.79
N GLY A 192 20.38 -13.45 7.79
CA GLY A 192 20.40 -14.28 8.99
C GLY A 192 21.72 -14.06 9.76
N PRO A 193 21.71 -13.37 10.91
CA PRO A 193 22.95 -12.85 11.48
C PRO A 193 23.65 -13.85 12.41
N ALA A 194 22.96 -14.90 12.84
CA ALA A 194 23.49 -15.94 13.72
C ALA A 194 24.67 -16.68 13.05
N PRO A 195 25.76 -17.01 13.78
CA PRO A 195 26.97 -17.56 13.19
C PRO A 195 26.77 -18.86 12.38
N ASN A 196 25.85 -19.72 12.80
CA ASN A 196 25.50 -20.96 12.10
C ASN A 196 24.95 -20.72 10.69
N THR A 197 24.25 -19.60 10.47
CA THR A 197 23.76 -19.16 9.17
C THR A 197 24.79 -18.29 8.47
N ALA A 198 25.28 -17.25 9.15
CA ALA A 198 26.09 -16.21 8.53
C ALA A 198 27.44 -16.72 8.02
N ASN A 199 28.05 -17.70 8.71
CA ASN A 199 29.33 -18.28 8.27
C ASN A 199 29.18 -19.15 7.03
N ILE A 200 27.99 -19.66 6.72
CA ILE A 200 27.69 -20.38 5.47
C ILE A 200 27.33 -19.38 4.38
N ALA A 201 26.53 -18.36 4.71
CA ALA A 201 25.83 -17.55 3.71
C ALA A 201 26.61 -16.32 3.22
N TYR A 202 27.43 -15.68 4.06
CA TYR A 202 27.89 -14.31 3.77
C TYR A 202 29.41 -14.12 3.91
N ASP A 203 29.99 -13.35 3.00
CA ASP A 203 31.27 -12.69 3.20
C ASP A 203 31.02 -11.25 3.67
N ARG A 204 31.09 -11.05 4.99
CA ARG A 204 30.78 -9.78 5.66
C ARG A 204 31.59 -8.60 5.11
N ARG A 205 32.86 -8.80 4.73
CA ARG A 205 33.71 -7.75 4.15
C ARG A 205 33.26 -7.35 2.74
N VAL A 206 32.67 -8.26 1.99
CA VAL A 206 32.15 -7.97 0.66
C VAL A 206 30.77 -7.32 0.74
N VAL A 207 29.92 -7.72 1.70
CA VAL A 207 28.53 -7.25 1.75
C VAL A 207 28.34 -5.92 2.50
N CYS A 208 29.20 -5.57 3.47
CA CYS A 208 29.05 -4.31 4.22
C CYS A 208 30.34 -3.61 4.70
N SER A 209 31.46 -3.70 3.99
CA SER A 209 32.72 -3.03 4.39
C SER A 209 32.69 -1.50 4.44
N GLY A 210 31.65 -0.85 3.90
CA GLY A 210 31.58 0.62 3.80
C GLY A 210 31.84 1.14 2.39
N ASN A 211 32.13 0.26 1.43
CA ASN A 211 32.43 0.65 0.05
C ASN A 211 31.15 0.79 -0.79
N ALA A 212 30.49 1.94 -0.70
CA ALA A 212 29.22 2.25 -1.39
C ALA A 212 29.18 1.98 -2.91
N VAL A 213 30.31 1.70 -3.56
CA VAL A 213 30.40 1.30 -4.97
C VAL A 213 30.25 -0.21 -5.18
N LYS A 214 30.63 -1.04 -4.20
CA LYS A 214 30.77 -2.50 -4.36
C LYS A 214 29.88 -3.33 -3.45
N ASP A 215 29.50 -2.81 -2.29
CA ASP A 215 28.76 -3.54 -1.26
C ASP A 215 27.32 -2.99 -1.14
N LEU A 216 26.55 -3.44 -0.15
CA LEU A 216 25.16 -3.00 0.06
C LEU A 216 25.12 -1.57 0.63
N ASP A 217 24.05 -0.83 0.33
CA ASP A 217 23.80 0.50 0.91
C ASP A 217 23.52 0.40 2.43
N PHE A 218 22.83 -0.67 2.84
CA PHE A 218 22.65 -1.07 4.24
C PHE A 218 22.24 -2.56 4.34
N VAL A 219 22.37 -3.13 5.54
CA VAL A 219 22.11 -4.55 5.82
C VAL A 219 21.14 -4.67 6.99
N ASN A 220 20.00 -5.31 6.76
CA ASN A 220 18.97 -5.56 7.76
C ASN A 220 19.28 -6.87 8.50
N LEU A 221 19.74 -6.78 9.75
CA LEU A 221 20.05 -7.97 10.55
C LEU A 221 18.76 -8.54 11.14
N MET A 222 18.36 -9.75 10.72
CA MET A 222 17.16 -10.43 11.23
C MET A 222 17.42 -11.06 12.59
N GLN A 223 17.56 -10.23 13.62
CA GLN A 223 17.95 -10.62 14.98
C GLN A 223 16.75 -10.99 15.85
N TYR A 224 15.84 -11.74 15.25
CA TYR A 224 14.65 -12.32 15.83
C TYR A 224 14.55 -13.77 15.38
N ASP A 225 13.58 -14.51 15.90
CA ASP A 225 13.43 -15.94 15.66
C ASP A 225 14.62 -16.75 16.16
N ILE A 226 15.25 -16.29 17.24
CA ILE A 226 16.32 -17.03 17.91
C ILE A 226 15.75 -18.30 18.55
N HIS A 227 14.61 -18.15 19.22
CA HIS A 227 13.81 -19.25 19.76
C HIS A 227 12.37 -19.17 19.29
N GLY A 228 11.74 -20.33 19.14
CA GLY A 228 10.35 -20.43 18.74
C GLY A 228 9.76 -21.81 19.01
N ALA A 229 8.53 -22.04 18.52
CA ALA A 229 7.79 -23.28 18.74
C ALA A 229 8.49 -24.57 18.25
N TRP A 230 9.54 -24.44 17.43
CA TRP A 230 10.42 -25.55 17.05
C TRP A 230 11.27 -26.07 18.21
N ASP A 231 11.52 -25.26 19.24
CA ASP A 231 12.15 -25.66 20.50
C ASP A 231 11.10 -26.40 21.35
N ARG A 232 11.06 -27.72 21.18
CA ARG A 232 9.94 -28.53 21.68
C ARG A 232 9.95 -28.80 23.18
N SER A 233 11.11 -28.71 23.83
CA SER A 233 11.28 -29.09 25.23
C SER A 233 11.30 -27.88 26.18
N GLN A 234 11.75 -26.72 25.71
CA GLN A 234 11.93 -25.52 26.54
C GLN A 234 11.56 -24.25 25.79
N THR A 235 11.01 -23.28 26.50
CA THR A 235 10.76 -21.93 26.00
C THR A 235 12.06 -21.15 25.89
N GLY A 236 12.16 -20.22 24.95
CA GLY A 236 13.30 -19.31 24.83
C GLY A 236 12.89 -17.87 24.50
N PHE A 237 13.86 -16.97 24.49
CA PHE A 237 13.64 -15.58 24.08
C PHE A 237 13.65 -15.45 22.56
N ALA A 238 12.60 -14.86 21.98
CA ALA A 238 12.44 -14.73 20.54
C ALA A 238 13.49 -13.80 19.89
N ALA A 239 13.86 -12.73 20.59
CA ALA A 239 14.80 -11.71 20.11
C ALA A 239 15.56 -11.05 21.29
N PRO A 240 16.30 -11.83 22.09
CA PRO A 240 17.00 -11.31 23.26
C PRO A 240 18.11 -10.33 22.86
N LEU A 241 18.24 -9.23 23.60
CA LEU A 241 19.35 -8.29 23.41
C LEU A 241 20.67 -8.92 23.86
N TYR A 242 20.65 -9.54 25.03
CA TYR A 242 21.79 -10.22 25.64
C TYR A 242 21.41 -11.65 26.02
N SER A 243 22.42 -12.49 26.25
CA SER A 243 22.22 -13.86 26.70
C SER A 243 21.78 -13.88 28.17
N ALA A 244 20.71 -14.62 28.45
CA ALA A 244 20.24 -14.87 29.80
C ALA A 244 20.79 -16.21 30.35
N PRO A 245 20.84 -16.41 31.68
CA PRO A 245 21.23 -17.69 32.26
C PRO A 245 20.39 -18.85 31.72
N GLY A 246 21.05 -19.94 31.31
CA GLY A 246 20.39 -21.10 30.71
C GLY A 246 20.12 -21.00 29.21
N GLU A 247 20.57 -19.93 28.56
CA GLU A 247 20.54 -19.79 27.10
C GLU A 247 21.41 -20.85 26.42
N SER A 248 20.82 -21.60 25.49
CA SER A 248 21.48 -22.68 24.73
C SER A 248 22.31 -22.18 23.55
N THR A 249 22.01 -20.98 23.06
CA THR A 249 22.66 -20.35 21.92
C THR A 249 23.12 -18.91 22.24
N PRO A 250 24.01 -18.72 23.24
CA PRO A 250 24.40 -17.39 23.72
C PRO A 250 25.03 -16.50 22.65
N GLN A 251 25.58 -17.09 21.58
CA GLN A 251 26.14 -16.40 20.43
C GLN A 251 25.11 -15.86 19.43
N ASN A 252 23.85 -16.29 19.51
CA ASN A 252 22.79 -15.92 18.56
C ASN A 252 22.04 -14.63 18.96
N VAL A 253 22.26 -14.11 20.17
CA VAL A 253 21.59 -12.90 20.67
C VAL A 253 22.01 -11.64 19.90
N ILE A 254 21.21 -10.57 19.97
CA ILE A 254 21.42 -9.33 19.20
C ILE A 254 22.83 -8.77 19.44
N ALA A 255 23.28 -8.66 20.69
CA ALA A 255 24.57 -8.05 20.98
C ALA A 255 25.76 -8.85 20.43
N ALA A 256 25.71 -10.18 20.54
CA ALA A 256 26.76 -11.07 20.06
C ALA A 256 26.82 -11.10 18.52
N THR A 257 25.67 -11.23 17.86
CA THR A 257 25.59 -11.22 16.39
C THR A 257 25.98 -9.87 15.81
N THR A 258 25.57 -8.75 16.42
CA THR A 258 26.01 -7.41 15.99
C THR A 258 27.53 -7.28 16.06
N LYS A 259 28.13 -7.75 17.16
CA LYS A 259 29.58 -7.73 17.34
C LYS A 259 30.28 -8.60 16.30
N ASP A 260 29.81 -9.82 16.07
CA ASP A 260 30.35 -10.73 15.05
C ASP A 260 30.34 -10.11 13.65
N TRP A 261 29.27 -9.37 13.29
CA TRP A 261 29.20 -8.70 12.00
C TRP A 261 30.19 -7.53 11.87
N ILE A 262 30.38 -6.76 12.94
CA ILE A 262 31.36 -5.68 13.01
C ILE A 262 32.79 -6.26 12.93
N ASP A 263 33.10 -7.28 13.73
CA ASP A 263 34.41 -7.94 13.73
C ASP A 263 34.69 -8.64 12.40
N GLY A 264 33.64 -9.09 11.71
CA GLY A 264 33.66 -9.58 10.33
C GLY A 264 34.01 -8.51 9.28
N GLY A 265 34.12 -7.24 9.68
CA GLY A 265 34.58 -6.14 8.84
C GLY A 265 33.47 -5.24 8.30
N CYS A 266 32.24 -5.33 8.83
CA CYS A 266 31.18 -4.42 8.42
C CYS A 266 31.27 -3.05 9.08
N ALA A 267 31.03 -2.01 8.27
CA ALA A 267 30.88 -0.65 8.75
C ALA A 267 29.61 -0.52 9.60
N ARG A 268 29.75 0.06 10.80
CA ARG A 268 28.68 0.14 11.80
C ARG A 268 27.44 0.85 11.26
N ASP A 269 27.63 1.93 10.51
CA ASP A 269 26.59 2.75 9.89
C ASP A 269 25.81 2.05 8.76
N LYS A 270 26.26 0.87 8.32
CA LYS A 270 25.54 0.01 7.38
C LYS A 270 24.66 -1.04 8.04
N LEU A 271 24.95 -1.39 9.30
CA LEU A 271 24.19 -2.41 10.02
C LEU A 271 22.91 -1.81 10.58
N ILE A 272 21.77 -2.42 10.26
CA ILE A 272 20.45 -2.02 10.71
C ILE A 272 19.92 -3.10 11.66
N LEU A 273 19.66 -2.75 12.91
CA LEU A 273 19.27 -3.67 13.98
C LEU A 273 17.81 -4.09 13.82
N GLY A 274 17.54 -5.39 13.73
CA GLY A 274 16.18 -5.93 13.57
C GLY A 274 15.40 -6.02 14.88
N ILE A 275 14.13 -5.59 14.85
CA ILE A 275 13.20 -5.62 15.98
C ILE A 275 11.87 -6.27 15.51
N PRO A 276 11.45 -7.40 16.10
CA PRO A 276 10.17 -8.00 15.76
C PRO A 276 9.02 -7.22 16.44
N MET A 277 7.93 -7.02 15.71
CA MET A 277 6.68 -6.44 16.19
C MET A 277 5.69 -7.53 16.64
N TYR A 278 6.20 -8.71 16.98
CA TYR A 278 5.46 -9.90 17.37
C TYR A 278 6.24 -10.66 18.45
N GLY A 279 5.60 -11.65 19.06
CA GLY A 279 6.24 -12.60 19.97
C GLY A 279 6.22 -14.03 19.44
N ARG A 280 7.17 -14.84 19.91
CA ARG A 280 7.16 -16.30 19.72
C ARG A 280 6.62 -16.94 21.01
N GLY A 281 5.77 -17.95 20.86
CA GLY A 281 5.05 -18.51 21.99
C GLY A 281 4.94 -20.02 21.99
N TRP A 282 4.77 -20.56 23.20
CA TRP A 282 4.66 -21.98 23.48
C TRP A 282 3.43 -22.26 24.34
N LYS A 283 2.95 -23.51 24.27
CA LYS A 283 2.14 -24.07 25.36
C LYS A 283 3.08 -24.37 26.52
N SER A 284 2.91 -23.64 27.61
CA SER A 284 3.75 -23.72 28.81
C SER A 284 2.97 -23.21 30.02
N SER A 285 3.03 -23.91 31.14
CA SER A 285 2.50 -23.43 32.42
C SER A 285 3.50 -22.57 33.20
N GLY A 286 4.69 -22.33 32.65
CA GLY A 286 5.72 -21.52 33.27
C GLY A 286 5.44 -20.02 33.16
N THR A 287 6.10 -19.24 34.02
CA THR A 287 6.00 -17.77 34.11
C THR A 287 7.33 -17.05 33.87
N SER A 288 8.38 -17.83 33.59
CA SER A 288 9.75 -17.39 33.35
C SER A 288 10.37 -18.18 32.19
N VAL A 289 11.51 -17.72 31.68
CA VAL A 289 12.25 -18.38 30.61
C VAL A 289 13.65 -18.77 31.15
N PRO A 290 14.12 -20.02 30.94
CA PRO A 290 13.40 -21.12 30.30
C PRO A 290 12.32 -21.74 31.21
N SER A 291 11.29 -22.32 30.59
CA SER A 291 10.27 -23.18 31.20
C SER A 291 9.99 -24.36 30.27
N THR A 292 9.36 -25.43 30.76
CA THR A 292 8.95 -26.56 29.93
C THR A 292 7.98 -26.09 28.84
N ALA A 293 8.22 -26.53 27.60
CA ALA A 293 7.35 -26.26 26.46
C ALA A 293 6.68 -27.54 25.94
N ASN A 294 5.51 -27.40 25.32
CA ASN A 294 4.83 -28.48 24.61
C ASN A 294 4.24 -27.97 23.28
N GLY A 295 5.13 -27.61 22.36
CA GLY A 295 4.77 -27.05 21.06
C GLY A 295 4.34 -25.58 21.12
N GLY A 296 3.90 -25.06 19.97
CA GLY A 296 3.55 -23.66 19.81
C GLY A 296 2.31 -23.24 20.59
N SER A 297 2.31 -21.98 21.05
CA SER A 297 1.12 -21.30 21.57
C SER A 297 -0.06 -21.39 20.60
N ASN A 298 -1.26 -21.23 21.13
CA ASN A 298 -2.47 -21.20 20.31
C ASN A 298 -2.42 -20.01 19.35
N GLN A 299 -3.02 -20.20 18.17
CA GLN A 299 -3.07 -19.13 17.18
C GLN A 299 -3.83 -17.90 17.70
N GLY A 300 -3.33 -16.73 17.33
CA GLY A 300 -4.01 -15.46 17.58
C GLY A 300 -5.29 -15.33 16.76
N LYS A 301 -6.19 -14.44 17.20
CA LYS A 301 -7.51 -14.20 16.59
C LYS A 301 -7.42 -13.64 15.17
N TYR A 302 -6.38 -12.87 14.87
CA TYR A 302 -6.25 -12.12 13.62
C TYR A 302 -5.10 -12.63 12.77
N THR A 303 -3.96 -12.98 13.38
CA THR A 303 -2.81 -13.53 12.66
C THR A 303 -3.06 -14.96 12.22
N LEU A 304 -3.83 -15.73 13.01
CA LEU A 304 -4.11 -17.15 12.77
C LEU A 304 -2.84 -18.01 12.65
N LEU A 305 -1.77 -17.63 13.37
CA LEU A 305 -0.50 -18.33 13.38
C LEU A 305 -0.27 -19.00 14.74
N ALA A 306 -0.25 -20.33 14.79
CA ALA A 306 0.15 -21.04 16.01
C ALA A 306 1.66 -20.83 16.28
N GLY A 307 2.02 -20.64 17.55
CA GLY A 307 3.41 -20.41 17.95
C GLY A 307 3.90 -18.96 17.83
N MET A 308 3.03 -18.03 17.44
CA MET A 308 3.35 -16.61 17.24
C MET A 308 2.12 -15.76 17.53
N LEU A 309 2.31 -14.59 18.15
CA LEU A 309 1.26 -13.59 18.31
C LEU A 309 1.80 -12.22 17.88
N SER A 310 1.00 -11.44 17.17
CA SER A 310 1.29 -10.02 16.96
C SER A 310 1.35 -9.26 18.28
N TYR A 311 2.03 -8.11 18.32
CA TYR A 311 2.07 -7.29 19.53
C TYR A 311 0.66 -6.89 20.01
N TYR A 312 -0.24 -6.55 19.08
CA TYR A 312 -1.62 -6.21 19.43
C TYR A 312 -2.45 -7.40 19.96
N GLU A 313 -2.19 -8.64 19.51
CA GLU A 313 -2.81 -9.84 20.10
C GLU A 313 -2.28 -10.13 21.50
N ILE A 314 -1.00 -9.85 21.77
CA ILE A 314 -0.43 -9.95 23.12
C ILE A 314 -1.09 -8.92 24.04
N CYS A 315 -1.29 -7.67 23.58
CA CYS A 315 -2.04 -6.67 24.33
C CYS A 315 -3.47 -7.12 24.62
N GLU A 316 -4.18 -7.71 23.64
CA GLU A 316 -5.53 -8.25 23.84
C GLU A 316 -5.51 -9.31 24.95
N LYS A 317 -4.55 -10.24 24.93
CA LYS A 317 -4.39 -11.26 25.97
C LYS A 317 -4.11 -10.69 27.37
N LEU A 318 -3.24 -9.69 27.46
CA LEU A 318 -2.96 -9.00 28.72
C LEU A 318 -4.21 -8.28 29.26
N SER A 319 -5.02 -7.70 28.38
CA SER A 319 -6.29 -7.07 28.77
C SER A 319 -7.34 -8.06 29.29
N THR A 320 -7.24 -9.33 28.87
CA THR A 320 -8.15 -10.41 29.28
C THR A 320 -7.58 -11.30 30.39
N GLY A 321 -6.54 -10.86 31.11
CA GLY A 321 -6.06 -11.50 32.33
C GLY A 321 -4.73 -12.25 32.25
N TRP A 322 -4.08 -12.30 31.08
CA TRP A 322 -2.67 -12.72 31.04
C TRP A 322 -1.81 -11.75 31.85
N GLN A 323 -0.75 -12.27 32.43
CA GLN A 323 0.24 -11.51 33.18
C GLN A 323 1.46 -11.22 32.31
N GLN A 324 2.23 -10.20 32.70
CA GLN A 324 3.50 -9.88 32.07
C GLN A 324 4.64 -9.81 33.09
N SER A 325 5.83 -10.18 32.63
CA SER A 325 7.09 -9.96 33.33
C SER A 325 8.16 -9.49 32.34
N TYR A 326 9.35 -9.17 32.83
CA TYR A 326 10.45 -8.66 32.02
C TYR A 326 11.76 -9.26 32.53
N SER A 327 12.55 -9.86 31.65
CA SER A 327 13.91 -10.28 32.00
C SER A 327 14.88 -9.13 31.76
N SER A 328 15.52 -8.67 32.84
CA SER A 328 16.61 -7.69 32.79
C SER A 328 17.83 -8.23 32.04
N GLU A 329 18.08 -9.52 32.16
CA GLU A 329 19.22 -10.23 31.59
C GLU A 329 19.09 -10.31 30.07
N ALA A 330 17.94 -10.77 29.56
CA ALA A 330 17.68 -10.83 28.12
C ALA A 330 17.29 -9.47 27.51
N ALA A 331 16.88 -8.52 28.36
CA ALA A 331 16.21 -7.27 28.00
C ALA A 331 14.97 -7.48 27.10
N GLN A 332 14.16 -8.51 27.39
CA GLN A 332 12.95 -8.85 26.63
C GLN A 332 11.75 -9.14 27.56
N ALA A 333 10.55 -8.83 27.07
CA ALA A 333 9.30 -9.03 27.81
C ALA A 333 8.77 -10.45 27.66
N ILE A 334 7.99 -10.87 28.66
CA ILE A 334 7.32 -12.17 28.71
C ILE A 334 5.85 -11.91 29.04
N ALA A 335 4.94 -12.53 28.30
CA ALA A 335 3.51 -12.56 28.61
C ALA A 335 3.09 -14.02 28.81
N TYR A 336 2.27 -14.31 29.82
CA TYR A 336 1.86 -15.67 30.13
C TYR A 336 0.46 -15.72 30.75
N GLY A 337 -0.25 -16.81 30.50
CA GLY A 337 -1.61 -17.04 30.96
C GLY A 337 -2.25 -18.21 30.23
N GLU A 338 -3.28 -18.81 30.81
CA GLU A 338 -4.06 -19.89 30.16
C GLU A 338 -3.19 -21.07 29.66
N GLY A 339 -2.12 -21.42 30.39
CA GLY A 339 -1.20 -22.48 30.00
C GLY A 339 -0.35 -22.16 28.77
N GLN A 340 -0.11 -20.88 28.50
CA GLN A 340 0.70 -20.37 27.39
C GLN A 340 1.71 -19.34 27.89
N LEU A 341 2.85 -19.27 27.19
CA LEU A 341 3.90 -18.28 27.41
C LEU A 341 4.38 -17.74 26.06
N VAL A 342 4.57 -16.43 25.97
CA VAL A 342 5.07 -15.72 24.79
C VAL A 342 6.21 -14.79 25.20
N THR A 343 7.35 -14.87 24.51
CA THR A 343 8.42 -13.88 24.60
C THR A 343 8.31 -12.89 23.46
N TYR A 344 8.38 -11.60 23.76
CA TYR A 344 8.04 -10.54 22.81
C TYR A 344 8.74 -9.23 23.14
N ASP A 345 8.68 -8.28 22.20
CA ASP A 345 9.13 -6.93 22.42
C ASP A 345 7.99 -5.99 22.81
N ASN A 346 8.19 -5.23 23.88
CA ASN A 346 7.35 -4.11 24.29
C ASN A 346 8.16 -2.80 24.25
N GLU A 347 7.55 -1.67 24.59
CA GLU A 347 8.22 -0.36 24.55
C GLU A 347 9.49 -0.33 25.41
N ARG A 348 9.54 -1.09 26.52
CA ARG A 348 10.74 -1.19 27.38
C ARG A 348 11.89 -1.92 26.69
N SER A 349 11.64 -3.08 26.07
CA SER A 349 12.69 -3.82 25.34
C SER A 349 13.09 -3.09 24.06
N VAL A 350 12.14 -2.49 23.35
CA VAL A 350 12.39 -1.65 22.17
C VAL A 350 13.31 -0.49 22.54
N LYS A 351 13.04 0.21 23.64
CA LYS A 351 13.92 1.26 24.16
C LYS A 351 15.33 0.74 24.42
N ALA A 352 15.48 -0.39 25.10
CA ALA A 352 16.79 -0.99 25.39
C ALA A 352 17.57 -1.33 24.12
N LYS A 353 16.89 -1.86 23.08
CA LYS A 353 17.48 -2.16 21.78
C LYS A 353 17.91 -0.90 21.03
N VAL A 354 17.11 0.17 21.08
CA VAL A 354 17.47 1.47 20.49
C VAL A 354 18.64 2.13 21.23
N ASP A 355 18.69 2.02 22.56
CA ASP A 355 19.83 2.51 23.34
C ASP A 355 21.12 1.72 23.00
N TYR A 356 21.03 0.39 22.84
CA TYR A 356 22.14 -0.43 22.36
C TYR A 356 22.58 -0.01 20.95
N LEU A 357 21.65 0.14 20.01
CA LEU A 357 21.90 0.63 18.65
C LEU A 357 22.69 1.94 18.65
N LYS A 358 22.30 2.92 19.48
CA LYS A 358 23.00 4.20 19.61
C LYS A 358 24.39 4.01 20.20
N SER A 359 24.53 3.17 21.24
CA SER A 359 25.83 2.87 21.87
C SER A 359 26.83 2.24 20.90
N GLN A 360 26.33 1.43 19.95
CA GLN A 360 27.13 0.76 18.94
C GLN A 360 27.31 1.59 17.66
N ARG A 361 26.70 2.78 17.58
CA ARG A 361 26.72 3.67 16.40
C ARG A 361 26.25 2.96 15.13
N LEU A 362 25.18 2.16 15.24
CA LEU A 362 24.62 1.44 14.09
C LEU A 362 23.84 2.39 13.16
N GLY A 363 23.59 1.94 11.93
CA GLY A 363 22.96 2.74 10.89
C GLY A 363 21.47 3.01 11.07
N GLY A 364 20.80 2.26 11.94
CA GLY A 364 19.35 2.38 12.13
C GLY A 364 18.69 1.12 12.69
N ALA A 365 17.37 1.16 12.81
CA ALA A 365 16.52 0.04 13.22
C ALA A 365 15.64 -0.43 12.05
N MET A 366 15.47 -1.74 11.96
CA MET A 366 14.57 -2.40 11.03
C MET A 366 13.45 -3.09 11.83
N ILE A 367 12.22 -3.05 11.31
CA ILE A 367 11.08 -3.67 11.97
C ILE A 367 10.43 -4.73 11.08
N TRP A 368 10.12 -5.88 11.69
CA TRP A 368 9.27 -6.89 11.08
C TRP A 368 8.03 -7.12 11.95
N SER A 369 6.84 -6.64 11.58
CA SER A 369 6.51 -5.77 10.45
C SER A 369 5.43 -4.77 10.88
N LEU A 370 5.12 -3.78 10.03
CA LEU A 370 4.17 -2.70 10.33
C LEU A 370 2.80 -3.23 10.80
N ASP A 371 2.34 -4.32 10.19
CA ASP A 371 1.04 -4.92 10.42
C ASP A 371 0.95 -5.75 11.71
N PHE A 372 2.05 -5.94 12.44
CA PHE A 372 2.05 -6.63 13.74
C PHE A 372 2.09 -5.67 14.94
N ASP A 373 2.46 -4.40 14.76
CA ASP A 373 2.30 -3.35 15.77
C ASP A 373 0.81 -2.98 15.92
N ASP A 374 0.42 -2.27 16.98
CA ASP A 374 -0.96 -1.76 17.12
C ASP A 374 -1.17 -0.53 16.22
N PHE A 375 -1.23 -0.75 14.92
CA PHE A 375 -1.40 0.29 13.90
C PHE A 375 -2.75 1.02 14.00
N THR A 376 -3.75 0.39 14.62
CA THR A 376 -5.08 0.98 14.83
C THR A 376 -5.16 1.83 16.09
N GLY A 377 -4.33 1.51 17.09
CA GLY A 377 -4.37 2.09 18.44
C GLY A 377 -5.50 1.54 19.32
N GLN A 378 -6.17 0.46 18.92
CA GLN A 378 -7.37 -0.06 19.58
C GLN A 378 -7.11 -1.20 20.57
N PHE A 379 -5.90 -1.78 20.59
CA PHE A 379 -5.62 -2.99 21.36
C PHE A 379 -4.80 -2.72 22.62
N CYS A 380 -3.78 -1.87 22.51
CA CYS A 380 -2.81 -1.67 23.58
C CYS A 380 -3.13 -0.46 24.47
N ASN A 381 -4.08 0.40 24.06
CA ASN A 381 -4.38 1.68 24.71
C ASN A 381 -3.14 2.59 24.83
N ARG A 382 -2.32 2.62 23.77
CA ARG A 382 -1.05 3.38 23.67
C ARG A 382 -0.99 4.29 22.44
N GLY A 383 -2.11 4.51 21.76
CA GLY A 383 -2.16 5.20 20.47
C GLY A 383 -1.71 4.28 19.33
N LYS A 384 -1.66 4.83 18.10
CA LYS A 384 -1.24 4.09 16.91
C LYS A 384 0.27 3.84 16.92
N TYR A 385 0.67 2.67 16.47
CA TYR A 385 2.06 2.28 16.30
C TYR A 385 2.92 2.48 17.55
N PRO A 386 2.55 1.95 18.73
CA PRO A 386 3.26 2.21 19.97
C PRO A 386 4.72 1.77 19.95
N LEU A 387 5.06 0.63 19.34
CA LEU A 387 6.44 0.17 19.25
C LEU A 387 7.25 1.00 18.27
N LEU A 388 6.71 1.25 17.07
CA LEU A 388 7.40 2.07 16.06
C LEU A 388 7.52 3.55 16.49
N SER A 389 6.53 4.10 17.20
CA SER A 389 6.60 5.42 17.81
C SER A 389 7.69 5.48 18.89
N THR A 390 7.84 4.42 19.67
CA THR A 390 8.94 4.30 20.65
C THR A 390 10.29 4.32 19.95
N ILE A 391 10.46 3.58 18.84
CA ILE A 391 11.71 3.62 18.05
C ILE A 391 12.03 5.05 17.61
N ASN A 392 11.05 5.74 17.01
CA ASN A 392 11.25 7.10 16.51
C ASN A 392 11.62 8.09 17.63
N LYS A 393 10.92 8.01 18.76
CA LYS A 393 11.18 8.84 19.94
C LYS A 393 12.59 8.59 20.49
N GLU A 394 12.96 7.32 20.71
CA GLU A 394 14.23 6.97 21.34
C GLU A 394 15.44 7.19 20.42
N MET A 395 15.23 7.20 19.10
CA MET A 395 16.23 7.64 18.12
C MET A 395 16.31 9.17 17.96
N GLY A 396 15.49 9.94 18.69
CA GLY A 396 15.49 11.40 18.62
C GLY A 396 15.03 11.94 17.27
N ARG A 397 14.18 11.20 16.54
CA ARG A 397 13.70 11.62 15.23
C ARG A 397 12.66 12.73 15.38
N THR A 398 12.90 13.82 14.67
CA THR A 398 11.85 14.81 14.38
C THR A 398 11.05 14.26 13.22
N LEU A 399 9.78 13.94 13.46
CA LEU A 399 8.91 13.44 12.41
C LEU A 399 8.59 14.58 11.42
N PRO A 400 8.63 14.32 10.11
CA PRO A 400 8.21 15.31 9.12
C PRO A 400 6.77 15.75 9.39
N THR A 401 6.50 17.05 9.31
CA THR A 401 5.12 17.53 9.23
C THR A 401 4.54 17.05 7.90
N PRO A 402 3.42 16.29 7.90
CA PRO A 402 2.79 15.88 6.67
C PRO A 402 2.53 17.11 5.79
N GLN A 403 3.01 17.11 4.54
CA GLN A 403 2.69 18.20 3.61
C GLN A 403 1.21 18.07 3.23
N THR A 404 0.35 18.79 3.93
CA THR A 404 -1.07 18.92 3.58
C THR A 404 -1.15 19.80 2.33
N THR A 405 -1.20 19.21 1.14
CA THR A 405 -1.36 19.94 -0.13
C THR A 405 -2.81 20.27 -0.47
N LEU A 406 -3.72 20.28 0.52
CA LEU A 406 -5.02 20.91 0.38
C LEU A 406 -5.07 22.16 1.27
N PRO A 407 -5.24 23.37 0.70
CA PRO A 407 -5.44 24.57 1.50
C PRO A 407 -6.73 24.41 2.34
N PRO A 408 -6.75 24.88 3.60
CA PRO A 408 -7.96 24.86 4.39
C PRO A 408 -8.96 25.84 3.77
N THR A 409 -10.11 25.32 3.33
CA THR A 409 -11.24 26.15 2.91
C THR A 409 -11.72 26.93 4.12
N THR A 410 -11.29 28.18 4.24
CA THR A 410 -11.84 29.09 5.24
C THR A 410 -13.26 29.46 4.80
N LEU A 411 -14.24 29.18 5.66
CA LEU A 411 -15.61 29.60 5.43
C LEU A 411 -15.68 31.15 5.45
N PRO A 412 -16.48 31.79 4.58
CA PRO A 412 -16.68 33.23 4.61
C PRO A 412 -17.23 33.69 5.98
N PRO A 413 -16.93 34.93 6.42
CA PRO A 413 -17.43 35.45 7.69
C PRO A 413 -18.97 35.44 7.72
N GLY A 414 -19.55 34.74 8.70
CA GLY A 414 -21.00 34.69 8.91
C GLY A 414 -21.68 33.34 8.64
N CYS A 415 -20.94 32.31 8.20
CA CYS A 415 -21.46 30.94 8.08
C CYS A 415 -20.94 30.05 9.20
N THR A 416 -21.81 29.19 9.75
CA THR A 416 -21.41 28.05 10.58
C THR A 416 -21.48 26.76 9.76
N GLN A 417 -20.88 25.67 10.27
CA GLN A 417 -20.83 24.33 9.64
C GLN A 417 -22.18 23.81 9.13
N TRP A 418 -23.31 24.36 9.59
CA TRP A 418 -24.64 23.83 9.35
C TRP A 418 -25.65 24.81 8.75
N TRP A 419 -25.30 26.09 8.51
CA TRP A 419 -26.26 27.05 7.97
C TRP A 419 -25.64 28.33 7.38
N CYS A 420 -26.20 28.81 6.27
CA CYS A 420 -26.11 30.20 5.82
C CYS A 420 -27.52 30.67 5.39
N PRO A 421 -28.06 31.80 5.91
CA PRO A 421 -29.35 32.32 5.48
C PRO A 421 -29.25 32.98 4.10
N GLY A 422 -30.09 32.54 3.17
CA GLY A 422 -30.32 33.25 1.91
C GLY A 422 -31.24 34.44 2.12
N SER A 423 -30.84 35.63 1.67
CA SER A 423 -31.79 36.72 1.42
C SER A 423 -31.52 37.39 0.07
N THR A 424 -32.50 37.19 -0.81
CA THR A 424 -33.16 38.22 -1.64
C THR A 424 -32.29 39.17 -2.49
N LYS A 425 -32.51 39.07 -3.81
CA LYS A 425 -32.21 40.11 -4.81
C LYS A 425 -32.67 41.49 -4.34
N PRO A 426 -31.86 42.53 -4.58
CA PRO A 426 -32.37 43.69 -5.32
C PRO A 426 -31.41 44.06 -6.47
N THR A 427 -31.91 44.10 -7.70
CA THR A 427 -32.33 45.32 -8.40
C THR A 427 -31.17 46.15 -8.92
N THR A 428 -30.97 46.03 -10.24
CA THR A 428 -30.18 46.88 -11.12
C THR A 428 -30.34 48.37 -10.85
N THR A 429 -29.21 49.09 -10.82
CA THR A 429 -29.16 50.46 -11.32
C THR A 429 -27.90 50.64 -12.15
N ARG A 430 -28.12 50.85 -13.45
CA ARG A 430 -27.11 51.14 -14.46
C ARG A 430 -26.76 52.61 -14.34
N ARG A 431 -25.50 52.95 -14.10
CA ARG A 431 -25.00 54.32 -14.29
C ARG A 431 -23.77 54.29 -15.20
N THR A 432 -23.97 54.93 -16.34
CA THR A 432 -23.07 55.16 -17.45
C THR A 432 -22.00 56.20 -17.13
N THR A 433 -20.74 55.94 -17.46
CA THR A 433 -19.80 56.96 -17.98
C THR A 433 -18.70 56.33 -18.83
N ARG A 434 -18.52 56.91 -20.01
CA ARG A 434 -17.62 56.58 -21.13
C ARG A 434 -16.16 57.03 -20.84
N PRO A 435 -15.13 56.44 -21.47
CA PRO A 435 -13.72 56.62 -21.10
C PRO A 435 -13.03 57.74 -21.89
N PRO A 436 -11.82 58.19 -21.49
CA PRO A 436 -10.87 58.82 -22.38
C PRO A 436 -9.80 57.85 -22.87
N ARG A 437 -9.39 58.13 -24.11
CA ARG A 437 -8.51 57.40 -25.01
C ARG A 437 -7.12 58.03 -24.96
N SER A 438 -6.06 57.23 -25.03
CA SER A 438 -4.70 57.67 -25.44
C SER A 438 -3.90 56.42 -25.83
N THR A 439 -3.80 56.11 -27.14
CA THR A 439 -2.67 56.37 -28.06
C THR A 439 -1.41 55.52 -27.86
N THR A 440 -1.31 54.50 -28.72
CA THR A 440 -0.18 54.11 -29.59
C THR A 440 1.25 54.18 -29.05
N MET A 441 1.98 53.06 -29.13
CA MET A 441 3.12 52.85 -30.06
C MET A 441 3.82 51.50 -29.77
N SER A 442 3.99 50.68 -30.82
CA SER A 442 5.05 49.67 -30.90
C SER A 442 6.28 50.29 -31.56
N PRO A 443 7.50 49.84 -31.20
CA PRO A 443 8.23 49.01 -32.17
C PRO A 443 8.99 47.85 -31.52
N GLY A 444 9.14 46.75 -32.27
CA GLY A 444 9.71 45.50 -31.77
C GLY A 444 11.23 45.39 -31.89
N SER A 445 11.77 44.27 -31.40
CA SER A 445 12.91 43.59 -32.03
C SER A 445 13.12 42.17 -31.46
N THR A 446 13.65 41.32 -32.35
CA THR A 446 14.54 40.16 -32.10
C THR A 446 14.00 38.88 -31.46
N GLN A 447 13.77 37.89 -32.33
CA GLN A 447 13.68 36.47 -32.01
C GLN A 447 15.00 35.96 -31.38
N LYS A 448 14.87 35.27 -30.23
CA LYS A 448 15.85 34.33 -29.68
C LYS A 448 15.36 32.88 -29.90
N PRO A 449 16.24 31.87 -30.03
CA PRO A 449 15.84 30.50 -30.33
C PRO A 449 15.14 29.86 -29.12
N SER A 450 13.91 29.37 -29.30
CA SER A 450 13.09 28.79 -28.22
C SER A 450 13.56 27.38 -27.84
N ARG A 451 14.44 27.28 -26.84
CA ARG A 451 14.86 26.01 -26.21
C ARG A 451 13.75 25.27 -25.45
N CYS A 452 12.52 25.79 -25.48
CA CYS A 452 11.41 25.39 -24.62
C CYS A 452 10.13 25.01 -25.39
N ARG A 453 10.16 24.95 -26.73
CA ARG A 453 8.98 24.67 -27.55
C ARG A 453 9.03 23.23 -28.07
N PRO A 454 8.10 22.33 -27.68
CA PRO A 454 8.14 20.94 -28.10
C PRO A 454 7.80 20.78 -29.60
N VAL A 455 8.34 19.73 -30.23
CA VAL A 455 8.10 19.44 -31.65
C VAL A 455 6.74 18.76 -31.83
N CYS A 456 5.84 19.39 -32.59
CA CYS A 456 4.55 18.79 -32.99
C CYS A 456 4.69 18.07 -34.35
N LYS A 457 4.43 16.76 -34.38
CA LYS A 457 4.44 15.98 -35.63
C LYS A 457 3.05 15.97 -36.27
N SER A 458 3.00 15.99 -37.61
CA SER A 458 1.75 15.96 -38.40
C SER A 458 0.85 14.75 -38.12
N SER A 459 1.42 13.64 -37.64
CA SER A 459 0.67 12.43 -37.27
C SER A 459 -0.01 12.49 -35.90
N THR A 460 0.29 13.50 -35.08
CA THR A 460 -0.24 13.62 -33.72
C THR A 460 -1.59 14.34 -33.75
N ARG A 461 -2.61 13.78 -33.08
CA ARG A 461 -3.93 14.44 -32.96
C ARG A 461 -4.23 14.80 -31.51
N ASN A 462 -4.70 16.03 -31.29
CA ASN A 462 -5.19 16.54 -30.01
C ASN A 462 -4.37 16.14 -28.77
N LYS A 463 -3.05 16.24 -28.84
CA LYS A 463 -2.17 15.86 -27.74
C LYS A 463 -1.72 17.09 -26.96
N PHE A 464 -2.02 17.11 -25.66
CA PHE A 464 -1.50 18.10 -24.74
C PHE A 464 -0.04 17.77 -24.38
N LEU A 465 0.83 18.77 -24.43
CA LEU A 465 2.25 18.70 -24.14
C LEU A 465 2.54 19.75 -23.08
N ALA A 466 3.11 19.40 -21.94
CA ALA A 466 3.48 20.39 -20.93
C ALA A 466 4.53 21.37 -21.51
N ASN A 467 4.47 22.65 -21.11
CA ASN A 467 5.56 23.57 -21.42
C ASN A 467 6.72 23.29 -20.45
N PRO A 468 7.89 22.83 -20.94
CA PRO A 468 9.00 22.41 -20.08
C PRO A 468 9.69 23.58 -19.35
N CYS A 469 9.35 24.83 -19.68
CA CYS A 469 9.97 26.03 -19.09
C CYS A 469 8.98 26.92 -18.34
N ASP A 470 7.68 26.63 -18.42
CA ASP A 470 6.65 27.37 -17.69
C ASP A 470 5.55 26.38 -17.24
N PRO A 471 5.53 25.97 -15.95
CA PRO A 471 4.56 25.01 -15.44
C PRO A 471 3.12 25.55 -15.43
N ALA A 472 2.92 26.86 -15.62
CA ALA A 472 1.60 27.45 -15.80
C ALA A 472 1.14 27.42 -17.27
N LYS A 473 1.89 26.78 -18.18
CA LYS A 473 1.55 26.70 -19.61
C LYS A 473 1.62 25.28 -20.14
N TYR A 474 0.88 25.05 -21.22
CA TYR A 474 0.91 23.82 -21.99
C TYR A 474 0.82 24.15 -23.48
N TYR A 475 1.08 23.15 -24.31
CA TYR A 475 0.84 23.19 -25.74
C TYR A 475 -0.18 22.14 -26.14
N VAL A 476 -0.98 22.42 -27.16
CA VAL A 476 -1.82 21.43 -27.84
C VAL A 476 -1.24 21.20 -29.23
N CYS A 477 -0.83 19.96 -29.48
CA CYS A 477 -0.36 19.51 -30.78
C CYS A 477 -1.49 18.79 -31.51
N ASP A 478 -1.95 19.37 -32.62
CA ASP A 478 -2.89 18.73 -33.54
C ASP A 478 -2.44 18.91 -35.00
N ARG A 479 -2.19 17.79 -35.67
CA ARG A 479 -1.78 17.69 -37.08
C ARG A 479 -0.61 18.59 -37.46
N GLY A 480 0.39 18.69 -36.59
CA GLY A 480 1.59 19.50 -36.81
C GLY A 480 1.45 20.97 -36.39
N ASN A 481 0.25 21.40 -36.00
CA ASN A 481 0.01 22.73 -35.45
C ASN A 481 0.15 22.68 -33.93
N LEU A 482 0.96 23.59 -33.38
CA LEU A 482 1.23 23.70 -31.96
C LEU A 482 0.64 25.01 -31.41
N TRP A 483 -0.36 24.88 -30.55
CA TRP A 483 -1.06 26.00 -29.89
C TRP A 483 -0.61 26.09 -28.45
N GLU A 484 -0.19 27.27 -27.97
CA GLU A 484 0.19 27.45 -26.56
C GLU A 484 -1.03 27.90 -25.76
N GLY A 485 -1.27 27.25 -24.62
CA GLY A 485 -2.29 27.60 -23.65
C GLY A 485 -1.68 27.91 -22.30
N THR A 486 -2.32 28.78 -21.54
CA THR A 486 -1.95 29.10 -20.16
C THR A 486 -3.00 28.48 -19.25
N CYS A 487 -2.57 27.83 -18.19
CA CYS A 487 -3.42 27.35 -17.11
C CYS A 487 -3.89 28.56 -16.29
N GLU A 488 -4.87 29.29 -16.79
CA GLU A 488 -5.54 30.34 -16.02
C GLU A 488 -6.90 29.86 -15.51
N PHE A 489 -7.05 29.91 -14.19
CA PHE A 489 -8.34 30.01 -13.52
C PHE A 489 -8.68 31.51 -13.44
N VAL A 490 -9.62 32.01 -14.24
CA VAL A 490 -10.15 33.36 -14.05
C VAL A 490 -11.68 33.38 -14.19
N PRO A 491 -12.42 33.91 -13.19
CA PRO A 491 -13.84 34.21 -13.28
C PRO A 491 -14.09 35.37 -14.26
N SER A 492 -15.05 35.17 -15.16
CA SER A 492 -15.47 36.12 -16.20
C SER A 492 -16.04 37.43 -15.63
N ASN A 493 -15.61 38.56 -16.19
CA ASN A 493 -16.45 39.77 -16.36
C ASN A 493 -15.79 40.79 -17.31
N ARG A 494 -16.29 40.90 -18.56
CA ARG A 494 -16.77 42.17 -19.17
C ARG A 494 -17.34 41.98 -20.59
N PRO A 495 -18.30 42.85 -21.01
CA PRO A 495 -19.14 42.67 -22.20
C PRO A 495 -18.64 43.50 -23.39
N GLU A 496 -18.92 43.01 -24.61
CA GLU A 496 -19.20 43.74 -25.87
C GLU A 496 -18.69 42.98 -27.10
N THR A 497 -19.40 41.92 -27.46
CA THR A 497 -19.52 41.43 -28.85
C THR A 497 -20.92 40.83 -29.04
N LEU A 498 -21.93 41.58 -28.60
CA LEU A 498 -23.31 41.45 -29.10
C LEU A 498 -23.26 41.79 -30.59
N LEU A 499 -23.29 40.78 -31.47
CA LEU A 499 -24.05 40.79 -32.73
C LEU A 499 -23.78 39.51 -33.54
N ALA A 500 -22.64 38.83 -33.33
CA ALA A 500 -22.37 37.54 -33.96
C ALA A 500 -23.09 36.37 -33.24
N CYS A 501 -23.52 36.56 -31.99
CA CYS A 501 -24.18 35.53 -31.21
C CYS A 501 -25.65 35.27 -31.62
N VAL A 502 -26.33 36.18 -32.32
CA VAL A 502 -27.80 36.04 -32.54
C VAL A 502 -28.12 34.92 -33.53
N ALA A 503 -27.28 34.67 -34.54
CA ALA A 503 -27.51 33.59 -35.51
C ALA A 503 -27.11 32.21 -34.96
N VAL A 504 -26.11 32.14 -34.08
CA VAL A 504 -25.71 30.90 -33.40
C VAL A 504 -26.66 30.58 -32.22
N LEU A 505 -27.30 31.60 -31.63
CA LEU A 505 -28.28 31.39 -30.57
C LEU A 505 -29.52 30.62 -31.04
N LEU A 506 -29.99 30.76 -32.28
CA LEU A 506 -31.18 30.00 -32.70
C LEU A 506 -30.89 28.49 -32.88
N CYS A 507 -29.67 28.11 -33.28
CA CYS A 507 -29.28 26.69 -33.37
C CYS A 507 -28.82 26.09 -32.03
N LEU A 508 -28.37 26.91 -31.08
CA LEU A 508 -28.03 26.45 -29.72
C LEU A 508 -29.23 26.44 -28.75
N LEU A 509 -30.32 27.17 -29.05
CA LEU A 509 -31.57 27.10 -28.27
C LEU A 509 -32.35 25.78 -28.48
N LEU A 510 -31.88 24.90 -29.37
CA LEU A 510 -32.44 23.56 -29.56
C LEU A 510 -31.47 22.43 -29.16
N ALA A 511 -30.28 22.75 -28.64
CA ALA A 511 -29.39 21.74 -28.08
C ALA A 511 -29.69 21.58 -26.58
N PRO A 512 -30.13 20.40 -26.10
CA PRO A 512 -30.39 20.19 -24.68
C PRO A 512 -29.08 20.35 -23.89
N GLU A 513 -29.15 21.04 -22.75
CA GLU A 513 -28.04 21.22 -21.81
C GLU A 513 -27.33 19.89 -21.52
N GLN A 514 -26.01 19.82 -21.75
CA GLN A 514 -25.21 18.73 -21.19
C GLN A 514 -24.96 19.00 -19.71
N THR A 515 -25.81 18.41 -18.87
CA THR A 515 -25.61 18.34 -17.43
C THR A 515 -24.30 17.62 -17.11
N GLN A 516 -23.42 18.27 -16.37
CA GLN A 516 -22.22 17.66 -15.78
C GLN A 516 -22.64 16.44 -14.95
N ALA A 517 -22.16 15.24 -15.32
CA ALA A 517 -22.58 14.00 -14.67
C ALA A 517 -22.13 13.98 -13.20
N LYS A 518 -23.09 13.87 -12.28
CA LYS A 518 -22.86 13.75 -10.83
C LYS A 518 -22.13 12.44 -10.53
N GLU A 519 -21.11 12.47 -9.69
CA GLU A 519 -20.37 11.27 -9.25
C GLU A 519 -21.32 10.27 -8.57
N LYS A 520 -21.08 8.96 -8.76
CA LYS A 520 -21.91 7.89 -8.20
C LYS A 520 -21.24 7.25 -6.99
N VAL A 521 -22.00 7.02 -5.92
CA VAL A 521 -21.61 6.21 -4.75
C VAL A 521 -22.48 4.96 -4.74
N VAL A 522 -21.87 3.79 -4.96
CA VAL A 522 -22.57 2.52 -5.12
C VAL A 522 -22.36 1.66 -3.87
N CYS A 523 -23.45 1.29 -3.19
CA CYS A 523 -23.44 0.60 -1.91
C CYS A 523 -24.05 -0.80 -2.04
N TYR A 524 -23.27 -1.84 -1.76
CA TYR A 524 -23.80 -3.20 -1.68
C TYR A 524 -24.48 -3.45 -0.33
N TYR A 525 -25.73 -3.92 -0.37
CA TYR A 525 -26.47 -4.41 0.79
C TYR A 525 -26.60 -5.93 0.71
N THR A 526 -26.11 -6.64 1.72
CA THR A 526 -26.12 -8.11 1.77
C THR A 526 -27.27 -8.60 2.64
N ASN A 527 -28.23 -9.32 2.06
CA ASN A 527 -29.45 -9.72 2.78
C ASN A 527 -29.17 -10.61 4.00
N TRP A 528 -28.17 -11.50 3.94
CA TRP A 528 -27.78 -12.39 5.04
C TRP A 528 -27.26 -11.65 6.28
N SER A 529 -26.95 -10.35 6.17
CA SER A 529 -26.68 -9.52 7.35
C SER A 529 -27.87 -9.45 8.32
N GLY A 530 -29.09 -9.74 7.85
CA GLY A 530 -30.30 -9.88 8.65
C GLY A 530 -30.30 -11.08 9.63
N TYR A 531 -29.50 -12.13 9.35
CA TYR A 531 -29.36 -13.30 10.21
C TYR A 531 -28.28 -13.18 11.28
N ARG A 532 -27.41 -12.16 11.19
CA ARG A 532 -26.37 -11.94 12.20
C ARG A 532 -27.00 -11.72 13.57
N GLN A 533 -26.30 -12.09 14.64
CA GLN A 533 -26.81 -11.95 16.00
C GLN A 533 -26.37 -10.64 16.66
N GLY A 534 -27.14 -10.19 17.66
CA GLY A 534 -26.83 -9.01 18.44
C GLY A 534 -26.68 -7.72 17.61
N LEU A 535 -25.74 -6.86 18.02
CA LEU A 535 -25.49 -5.55 17.40
C LEU A 535 -24.96 -5.63 15.96
N ALA A 536 -24.50 -6.81 15.51
CA ALA A 536 -24.05 -7.01 14.14
C ALA A 536 -25.20 -7.29 13.15
N LYS A 537 -26.44 -7.47 13.64
CA LYS A 537 -27.64 -7.61 12.81
C LYS A 537 -27.91 -6.32 12.06
N PHE A 538 -27.86 -6.37 10.74
CA PHE A 538 -28.05 -5.21 9.88
C PHE A 538 -29.21 -5.49 8.91
N LYS A 539 -30.25 -4.66 8.97
CA LYS A 539 -31.50 -4.82 8.22
C LYS A 539 -31.68 -3.67 7.23
N PRO A 540 -32.61 -3.77 6.26
CA PRO A 540 -32.87 -2.68 5.32
C PRO A 540 -33.12 -1.34 6.01
N LYS A 541 -33.90 -1.34 7.09
CA LYS A 541 -34.19 -0.13 7.88
C LYS A 541 -32.96 0.56 8.49
N ASP A 542 -31.82 -0.12 8.57
CA ASP A 542 -30.58 0.40 9.15
C ASP A 542 -29.68 1.05 8.07
N ILE A 543 -30.08 0.99 6.80
CA ILE A 543 -29.41 1.69 5.70
C ILE A 543 -29.78 3.17 5.76
N ASP A 544 -28.78 4.05 5.74
CA ASP A 544 -28.97 5.46 5.45
C ASP A 544 -28.87 5.68 3.93
N PRO A 545 -30.01 5.89 3.22
CA PRO A 545 -30.00 6.01 1.77
C PRO A 545 -29.40 7.33 1.28
N THR A 546 -29.13 8.31 2.15
CA THR A 546 -28.52 9.59 1.76
C THR A 546 -27.03 9.47 1.42
N LEU A 547 -26.38 8.42 1.94
CA LEU A 547 -24.96 8.16 1.74
C LEU A 547 -24.65 7.51 0.38
N CYS A 548 -25.67 7.01 -0.32
CA CYS A 548 -25.53 6.22 -1.53
C CYS A 548 -26.31 6.87 -2.66
N THR A 549 -25.74 6.90 -3.87
CA THR A 549 -26.51 7.24 -5.07
C THR A 549 -27.12 5.99 -5.70
N HIS A 550 -26.49 4.82 -5.52
CA HIS A 550 -27.00 3.52 -5.94
C HIS A 550 -26.88 2.51 -4.80
N ILE A 551 -27.90 1.68 -4.60
CA ILE A 551 -27.90 0.58 -3.63
C ILE A 551 -28.06 -0.73 -4.43
N LEU A 552 -27.12 -1.66 -4.26
CA LEU A 552 -27.13 -2.96 -4.91
C LEU A 552 -27.57 -4.03 -3.90
N TYR A 553 -28.74 -4.62 -4.12
CA TYR A 553 -29.26 -5.69 -3.28
C TYR A 553 -28.60 -7.02 -3.65
N SER A 554 -27.81 -7.57 -2.73
CA SER A 554 -27.00 -8.77 -2.92
C SER A 554 -27.55 -9.97 -2.13
N PHE A 555 -27.69 -11.15 -2.71
CA PHE A 555 -27.56 -11.49 -4.14
C PHE A 555 -28.75 -12.32 -4.59
N THR A 556 -29.13 -12.16 -5.86
CA THR A 556 -29.90 -13.17 -6.61
C THR A 556 -28.94 -14.13 -7.31
N LEU A 557 -29.43 -15.27 -7.80
CA LEU A 557 -28.60 -16.31 -8.42
C LEU A 557 -29.06 -16.63 -9.83
N VAL A 558 -28.14 -17.18 -10.63
CA VAL A 558 -28.45 -17.78 -11.93
C VAL A 558 -28.72 -19.27 -11.74
N ARG A 559 -29.93 -19.73 -12.06
CA ARG A 559 -30.30 -21.16 -12.09
C ARG A 559 -31.12 -21.45 -13.35
N ASP A 560 -30.78 -22.51 -14.07
CA ASP A 560 -31.46 -22.91 -15.32
C ASP A 560 -31.64 -21.77 -16.34
N ASN A 561 -30.57 -20.99 -16.53
CA ASN A 561 -30.53 -19.79 -17.38
C ASN A 561 -31.54 -18.70 -16.99
N LYS A 562 -31.97 -18.63 -15.72
CA LYS A 562 -32.87 -17.59 -15.20
C LYS A 562 -32.30 -16.93 -13.95
N LEU A 563 -32.67 -15.67 -13.73
CA LEU A 563 -32.49 -15.01 -12.44
C LEU A 563 -33.48 -15.62 -11.43
N THR A 564 -32.96 -16.03 -10.27
CA THR A 564 -33.72 -16.66 -9.20
C THR A 564 -33.41 -16.06 -7.84
N ILE A 565 -34.40 -16.08 -6.95
CA ILE A 565 -34.27 -15.61 -5.57
C ILE A 565 -33.38 -16.58 -4.79
N HIS A 566 -32.46 -16.02 -4.00
CA HIS A 566 -31.57 -16.81 -3.17
C HIS A 566 -32.22 -17.19 -1.84
N ASP A 567 -32.88 -16.22 -1.18
CA ASP A 567 -33.48 -16.38 0.15
C ASP A 567 -34.92 -15.86 0.16
N ASP A 568 -35.86 -16.75 -0.15
CA ASP A 568 -37.29 -16.41 -0.19
C ASP A 568 -37.81 -15.85 1.14
N TRP A 569 -37.27 -16.31 2.27
CA TRP A 569 -37.77 -15.92 3.58
C TRP A 569 -37.41 -14.47 3.94
N LEU A 570 -36.16 -14.05 3.74
CA LEU A 570 -35.80 -12.64 3.96
C LEU A 570 -36.30 -11.73 2.85
N ASP A 571 -36.12 -12.15 1.60
CA ASP A 571 -36.28 -11.30 0.44
C ASP A 571 -37.76 -10.99 0.18
N VAL A 572 -38.60 -12.04 0.22
CA VAL A 572 -40.02 -11.98 -0.12
C VAL A 572 -40.89 -12.00 1.14
N GLN A 573 -40.79 -13.04 1.98
CA GLN A 573 -41.73 -13.24 3.09
C GLN A 573 -41.56 -12.16 4.18
N THR A 574 -40.33 -11.81 4.51
CA THR A 574 -40.00 -10.72 5.45
C THR A 574 -40.00 -9.35 4.74
N GLY A 575 -40.05 -9.33 3.41
CA GLY A 575 -40.22 -8.14 2.58
C GLY A 575 -38.98 -7.26 2.50
N TYR A 576 -37.76 -7.81 2.57
CA TYR A 576 -36.54 -7.00 2.46
C TYR A 576 -36.41 -6.31 1.11
N PHE A 577 -36.86 -6.94 0.01
CA PHE A 577 -36.92 -6.27 -1.30
C PHE A 577 -37.74 -4.98 -1.22
N ASN A 578 -38.99 -5.08 -0.72
CA ASN A 578 -39.87 -3.93 -0.60
C ASN A 578 -39.28 -2.82 0.29
N GLN A 579 -38.62 -3.18 1.38
CA GLN A 579 -38.02 -2.19 2.30
C GLN A 579 -36.87 -1.41 1.66
N VAL A 580 -35.99 -2.05 0.88
CA VAL A 580 -34.90 -1.35 0.19
C VAL A 580 -35.45 -0.54 -0.99
N ILE A 581 -36.41 -1.08 -1.73
CA ILE A 581 -37.08 -0.36 -2.84
C ILE A 581 -37.80 0.90 -2.33
N ASP A 582 -38.43 0.84 -1.16
CA ASP A 582 -39.13 1.97 -0.56
C ASP A 582 -38.21 3.14 -0.18
N MET A 583 -36.88 2.94 -0.14
CA MET A 583 -35.92 4.04 0.02
C MET A 583 -35.98 5.04 -1.12
N LYS A 584 -36.43 4.63 -2.31
CA LYS A 584 -36.71 5.52 -3.45
C LYS A 584 -37.80 6.54 -3.14
N LYS A 585 -38.69 6.25 -2.19
CA LYS A 585 -39.70 7.22 -1.72
C LYS A 585 -39.08 8.27 -0.81
N LEU A 586 -38.05 7.89 -0.05
CA LEU A 586 -37.33 8.79 0.86
C LEU A 586 -36.36 9.69 0.10
N ILE A 587 -35.61 9.11 -0.85
CA ILE A 587 -34.62 9.81 -1.68
C ILE A 587 -34.93 9.48 -3.15
N PRO A 588 -35.77 10.25 -3.86
CA PRO A 588 -36.16 9.96 -5.24
C PRO A 588 -35.02 9.84 -6.25
N SER A 589 -33.84 10.40 -5.92
CA SER A 589 -32.64 10.31 -6.75
C SER A 589 -31.82 9.04 -6.55
N VAL A 590 -32.08 8.23 -5.51
CA VAL A 590 -31.35 6.97 -5.29
C VAL A 590 -31.84 5.92 -6.27
N LYS A 591 -30.91 5.14 -6.83
CA LYS A 591 -31.22 3.98 -7.67
C LYS A 591 -31.02 2.70 -6.88
N VAL A 592 -32.03 1.84 -6.82
CA VAL A 592 -31.96 0.56 -6.13
C VAL A 592 -31.96 -0.54 -7.18
N MET A 593 -30.83 -1.23 -7.32
CA MET A 593 -30.61 -2.28 -8.31
C MET A 593 -30.42 -3.63 -7.63
N VAL A 594 -30.65 -4.71 -8.36
CA VAL A 594 -30.37 -6.06 -7.87
C VAL A 594 -29.01 -6.52 -8.38
N ALA A 595 -28.19 -7.09 -7.50
CA ALA A 595 -26.95 -7.74 -7.88
C ALA A 595 -27.17 -9.25 -8.02
N ILE A 596 -26.68 -9.83 -9.11
CA ILE A 596 -26.77 -11.26 -9.37
C ILE A 596 -25.39 -11.91 -9.35
N GLY A 597 -25.28 -13.05 -8.67
CA GLY A 597 -24.05 -13.83 -8.61
C GLY A 597 -23.36 -13.76 -7.24
N GLY A 598 -22.15 -13.22 -7.24
CA GLY A 598 -21.25 -13.22 -6.10
C GLY A 598 -20.50 -14.54 -5.91
N TRP A 599 -19.47 -14.52 -5.07
CA TRP A 599 -18.51 -15.62 -4.86
C TRP A 599 -19.12 -17.01 -4.71
N ASN A 600 -20.27 -17.15 -4.04
CA ASN A 600 -20.88 -18.45 -3.75
C ASN A 600 -21.73 -19.02 -4.91
N ASN A 601 -22.11 -18.22 -5.90
CA ASN A 601 -22.81 -18.72 -7.09
C ASN A 601 -21.87 -19.48 -8.05
N GLY A 602 -20.57 -19.22 -7.97
CA GLY A 602 -19.55 -19.82 -8.84
C GLY A 602 -19.60 -19.32 -10.30
N GLY A 603 -18.67 -19.82 -11.12
CA GLY A 603 -18.55 -19.41 -12.53
C GLY A 603 -19.41 -20.23 -13.50
N THR A 604 -19.65 -21.51 -13.21
CA THR A 604 -20.36 -22.44 -14.10
C THR A 604 -21.78 -21.98 -14.50
N PRO A 605 -22.65 -21.50 -13.59
CA PRO A 605 -24.00 -21.10 -13.99
C PRO A 605 -24.01 -19.93 -14.99
N PHE A 606 -23.11 -18.96 -14.83
CA PHE A 606 -22.94 -17.87 -15.79
C PHE A 606 -22.39 -18.37 -17.12
N SER A 607 -21.33 -19.19 -17.10
CA SER A 607 -20.75 -19.75 -18.33
C SER A 607 -21.77 -20.55 -19.15
N VAL A 608 -22.61 -21.35 -18.49
CA VAL A 608 -23.71 -22.08 -19.14
C VAL A 608 -24.76 -21.12 -19.70
N MET A 609 -25.17 -20.12 -18.93
CA MET A 609 -26.19 -19.14 -19.34
C MET A 609 -25.77 -18.29 -20.53
N VAL A 610 -24.49 -17.92 -20.62
CA VAL A 610 -24.03 -17.08 -21.73
C VAL A 610 -23.73 -17.85 -23.01
N LYS A 611 -23.67 -19.17 -22.94
CA LYS A 611 -23.16 -20.07 -23.99
C LYS A 611 -23.90 -19.95 -25.32
N THR A 612 -25.21 -19.70 -25.31
CA THR A 612 -26.02 -19.63 -26.54
C THR A 612 -26.92 -18.41 -26.55
N ALA A 613 -27.29 -17.91 -27.74
CA ALA A 613 -28.23 -16.81 -27.86
C ALA A 613 -29.59 -17.11 -27.21
N ASN A 614 -30.04 -18.38 -27.22
CA ASN A 614 -31.28 -18.78 -26.59
C ASN A 614 -31.21 -18.75 -25.05
N SER A 615 -30.09 -19.20 -24.47
CA SER A 615 -29.88 -19.16 -23.01
C SER A 615 -29.72 -17.73 -22.49
N ARG A 616 -29.02 -16.86 -23.23
CA ARG A 616 -28.95 -15.42 -22.92
C ARG A 616 -30.31 -14.75 -23.02
N ARG A 617 -31.10 -15.03 -24.06
CA ARG A 617 -32.46 -14.50 -24.19
C ARG A 617 -33.34 -14.92 -23.01
N GLN A 618 -33.35 -16.21 -22.68
CA GLN A 618 -34.09 -16.74 -21.54
C GLN A 618 -33.71 -16.03 -20.22
N PHE A 619 -32.42 -15.77 -20.03
CA PHE A 619 -31.92 -15.04 -18.87
C PHE A 619 -32.39 -13.59 -18.87
N ILE A 620 -32.21 -12.88 -19.98
CA ILE A 620 -32.64 -11.48 -20.14
C ILE A 620 -34.14 -11.35 -19.87
N ASP A 621 -34.97 -12.23 -20.44
CA ASP A 621 -36.42 -12.23 -20.21
C ASP A 621 -36.75 -12.38 -18.72
N SER A 622 -36.07 -13.30 -18.03
CA SER A 622 -36.25 -13.50 -16.58
C SER A 622 -35.79 -12.30 -15.74
N VAL A 623 -34.74 -11.59 -16.17
CA VAL A 623 -34.28 -10.36 -15.53
C VAL A 623 -35.34 -9.28 -15.66
N LEU A 624 -35.87 -9.05 -16.87
CA LEU A 624 -36.89 -8.03 -17.10
C LEU A 624 -38.16 -8.31 -16.29
N GLU A 625 -38.60 -9.57 -16.24
CA GLU A 625 -39.72 -9.99 -15.41
C GLU A 625 -39.45 -9.72 -13.93
N PHE A 626 -38.26 -10.07 -13.43
CA PHE A 626 -37.88 -9.84 -12.04
C PHE A 626 -37.81 -8.34 -11.68
N LEU A 627 -37.17 -7.52 -12.51
CA LEU A 627 -37.07 -6.08 -12.31
C LEU A 627 -38.46 -5.44 -12.27
N LYS A 628 -39.38 -5.88 -13.15
CA LYS A 628 -40.77 -5.43 -13.17
C LYS A 628 -41.54 -5.86 -11.92
N GLN A 629 -41.42 -7.14 -11.55
CA GLN A 629 -42.15 -7.72 -10.42
C GLN A 629 -41.77 -7.05 -9.10
N TYR A 630 -40.47 -6.85 -8.86
CA TYR A 630 -39.94 -6.32 -7.60
C TYR A 630 -39.54 -4.85 -7.66
N LYS A 631 -39.72 -4.17 -8.80
CA LYS A 631 -39.55 -2.71 -9.01
C LYS A 631 -38.12 -2.18 -8.80
N PHE A 632 -37.12 -3.02 -9.06
CA PHE A 632 -35.71 -2.61 -9.09
C PHE A 632 -35.41 -1.72 -10.31
N ASP A 633 -34.49 -0.77 -10.14
CA ASP A 633 -34.06 0.19 -11.16
C ASP A 633 -33.06 -0.37 -12.17
N GLY A 634 -32.54 -1.57 -11.94
CA GLY A 634 -31.57 -2.19 -12.83
C GLY A 634 -30.89 -3.42 -12.25
N LEU A 635 -29.94 -3.94 -13.01
CA LEU A 635 -29.17 -5.15 -12.70
C LEU A 635 -27.68 -4.83 -12.61
N ASP A 636 -27.02 -5.43 -11.63
CA ASP A 636 -25.56 -5.53 -11.52
C ASP A 636 -25.15 -7.00 -11.72
N LEU A 637 -24.18 -7.25 -12.64
CA LEU A 637 -23.70 -8.59 -12.98
C LEU A 637 -22.38 -8.87 -12.24
N ASP A 638 -22.43 -9.70 -11.21
CA ASP A 638 -21.27 -10.08 -10.40
C ASP A 638 -20.83 -11.52 -10.73
N TRP A 639 -20.29 -11.71 -11.94
CA TRP A 639 -19.71 -12.98 -12.40
C TRP A 639 -18.24 -13.07 -11.97
N GLU A 640 -17.95 -13.95 -11.01
CA GLU A 640 -16.62 -14.15 -10.43
C GLU A 640 -15.97 -15.52 -10.77
N TYR A 641 -15.26 -15.69 -11.89
CA TYR A 641 -15.01 -14.76 -13.00
C TYR A 641 -15.15 -15.51 -14.35
N PRO A 642 -15.41 -14.81 -15.47
CA PRO A 642 -15.41 -15.41 -16.81
C PRO A 642 -14.15 -16.24 -17.06
N GLY A 643 -14.31 -17.50 -17.52
CA GLY A 643 -13.20 -18.41 -17.76
C GLY A 643 -12.64 -19.13 -16.53
N LEU A 644 -13.14 -18.83 -15.34
CA LEU A 644 -12.69 -19.46 -14.10
C LEU A 644 -13.84 -20.25 -13.45
N ARG A 645 -13.47 -21.17 -12.54
CA ARG A 645 -14.43 -21.93 -11.71
C ARG A 645 -15.48 -22.67 -12.55
N GLY A 646 -14.99 -23.36 -13.60
CA GLY A 646 -15.77 -24.22 -14.48
C GLY A 646 -16.26 -23.59 -15.79
N GLY A 647 -15.78 -22.39 -16.14
CA GLY A 647 -16.04 -21.71 -17.41
C GLY A 647 -14.94 -21.89 -18.45
N ASP A 648 -15.24 -21.60 -19.72
CA ASP A 648 -14.30 -21.62 -20.85
C ASP A 648 -13.71 -20.20 -21.05
N PRO A 649 -12.40 -19.97 -20.84
CA PRO A 649 -11.81 -18.64 -20.89
C PRO A 649 -12.02 -17.87 -22.19
N ASP A 650 -11.96 -18.54 -23.34
CA ASP A 650 -12.06 -17.87 -24.63
C ASP A 650 -13.52 -17.63 -25.01
N ALA A 651 -14.38 -18.62 -24.74
CA ALA A 651 -15.81 -18.50 -25.02
C ALA A 651 -16.51 -17.53 -24.06
N ASP A 652 -16.23 -17.58 -22.76
CA ASP A 652 -16.86 -16.75 -21.74
C ASP A 652 -16.58 -15.26 -21.95
N LYS A 653 -15.35 -14.92 -22.37
CA LYS A 653 -14.97 -13.54 -22.70
C LYS A 653 -15.83 -12.98 -23.83
N GLN A 654 -16.04 -13.77 -24.89
CA GLN A 654 -16.86 -13.35 -26.03
C GLN A 654 -18.35 -13.31 -25.66
N ASN A 655 -18.81 -14.34 -24.95
CA ASN A 655 -20.21 -14.51 -24.60
C ASN A 655 -20.68 -13.49 -23.55
N LEU A 656 -19.81 -13.04 -22.63
CA LEU A 656 -20.11 -11.93 -21.73
C LEU A 656 -20.35 -10.63 -22.50
N ASN A 657 -19.51 -10.32 -23.50
CA ASN A 657 -19.70 -9.13 -24.32
C ASN A 657 -21.05 -9.16 -25.07
N LEU A 658 -21.43 -10.33 -25.59
CA LEU A 658 -22.73 -10.52 -26.22
C LEU A 658 -23.87 -10.33 -25.21
N LEU A 659 -23.77 -10.93 -24.03
CA LEU A 659 -24.76 -10.74 -22.96
C LEU A 659 -24.93 -9.27 -22.60
N VAL A 660 -23.84 -8.52 -22.40
CA VAL A 660 -23.89 -7.10 -22.04
C VAL A 660 -24.55 -6.26 -23.14
N GLN A 661 -24.21 -6.52 -24.40
CA GLN A 661 -24.85 -5.83 -25.54
C GLN A 661 -26.36 -6.12 -25.62
N GLU A 662 -26.74 -7.39 -25.46
CA GLU A 662 -28.13 -7.83 -25.49
C GLU A 662 -28.94 -7.27 -24.31
N LEU A 663 -28.36 -7.26 -23.09
CA LEU A 663 -28.95 -6.62 -21.90
C LEU A 663 -29.13 -5.11 -22.07
N GLN A 664 -28.14 -4.41 -22.62
CA GLN A 664 -28.24 -2.96 -22.88
C GLN A 664 -29.37 -2.66 -23.87
N ALA A 665 -29.49 -3.46 -24.94
CA ALA A 665 -30.58 -3.32 -25.90
C ALA A 665 -31.95 -3.60 -25.26
N ALA A 666 -32.05 -4.66 -24.45
CA ALA A 666 -33.26 -5.02 -23.74
C ALA A 666 -33.69 -3.98 -22.69
N PHE A 667 -32.74 -3.43 -21.93
CA PHE A 667 -33.02 -2.40 -20.91
C PHE A 667 -33.46 -1.09 -21.51
N LYS A 668 -32.93 -0.72 -22.68
CA LYS A 668 -33.42 0.44 -23.43
C LYS A 668 -34.91 0.27 -23.79
N GLN A 669 -35.28 -0.88 -24.37
CA GLN A 669 -36.67 -1.19 -24.71
C GLN A 669 -37.58 -1.28 -23.49
N PHE A 670 -37.08 -1.81 -22.37
CA PHE A 670 -37.82 -1.94 -21.12
C PHE A 670 -38.10 -0.58 -20.47
N GLY A 671 -37.14 0.35 -20.51
CA GLY A 671 -37.33 1.73 -20.05
C GLY A 671 -38.38 2.47 -20.86
N ASP A 672 -38.35 2.32 -22.19
CA ASP A 672 -39.31 2.94 -23.12
C ASP A 672 -40.76 2.42 -22.95
N GLN A 673 -40.98 1.31 -22.22
CA GLN A 673 -42.30 0.73 -21.93
C GLN A 673 -42.84 1.08 -20.53
N GLN A 674 -42.04 1.75 -19.68
CA GLN A 674 -42.43 2.14 -18.31
C GLN A 674 -42.71 3.64 -18.15
N GLU A 675 -42.30 4.46 -19.12
CA GLU A 675 -42.79 5.84 -19.33
C GLU A 675 -44.08 5.83 -20.15
#